data_AF-A0A3A4YS58-F1
#
_entry.id   AF-A0A3A4YS58-F1
#
_cell.length_a   1.000
_cell.length_b   1.000
_cell.length_c   1.000
_cell.angle_alpha   90.00
_cell.angle_beta   90.00
_cell.angle_gamma   90.00
#
_symmetry.space_group_name_H-M   'P 1'
#
loop_
_entity.id
_entity.type
_entity.pdbx_description
1 polymer ?
#
loop_
_entity_poly.entity_id
_entity_poly.type
_entity_poly.pdbx_seq_one_letter_code
_entity_poly.pdbx_strand_id
1 'polypeptide(L)'
;MSIRTNHYLFRMLGIAALAGVAVVCGACAKAKKQEVVSYVAEKDIPGAIAVLPARFAMAKAEKGDLQLDPESENGRFVADLVRGVVHNQFSGKGYETRVLAIVDKKLGSTKIPWYEMMPPELCKLLGVEGLIYTNILSASMITAVAFNLYSIEAQIKMVNLRGDELGTWTDSSSRRKIAIPTGPVGAAATVMEAILDESERKYMRVVVYDWGWKIAQLMPDNPKAKALPEVLSVVTNVDKKLFGAGEQINVEITGEKGLTCSFDIGDFKKDIPVPSAEDVTYRGSYVVKEGDKAANQPIVITMTKPNGVSRIWLETGGTIEIDGVAPPSPEKIKAEAGRQGINLSWTLSKSEDVKSFIVEKSETAVGEYALLTSTNEQGYMDGDVPQGKTFYYRVRAVDAAGNKSAPRKPLKMTMPFFDEVTLGDTLKGTLIPGVYRIAGQAVIPAGETVKVEPGVRITMGTGAGVLVKGSLIAAGETKERILFTGEDWKGILLEAGGLLDLANTSVSGCSGCIEAKGASLTVRSVSFTGGKGVGILLGEDVVFDIEDIHVKGFDNGINVSGGRGKITKSTLAGNKTGLSFKDGALEFTDNNVYGNSEKEIVSSRRMVLDGNYLGTATVKDLRLEGKITVKSLLDAPSPQGRRIVLIEDKDVSPEELKERFTKYKDEGIKAFQNRKYGEAHESLSKAISLRDDKEVYLYLSYTQMSLGEDAALTATLERGIKAYPYEVKLYQVYVRHLAAAGKKKEALALLDRALKMNPDDYGLKSLRDSIDERPVPPPAKDISRKPAESDKEIPKKPDPDKEKLFNEAKKQGIEAFTKRQFKEAEDKLSLALSIKEDKDAYLYLAYTQMNLGEDQKLSGTLKRAIEIFPREVRLYQMYIRYLTNKGEKADALRVLGDALKIAPDDATLRMQKEFLEKGD
;
A
#
# COMPACT_ATOMS: atom_id res chain seq x y z
N MET A 1 66.84 -38.71 19.22
CA MET A 1 66.78 -38.43 20.67
C MET A 1 66.30 -37.00 20.87
N SER A 2 65.73 -36.58 22.00
CA SER A 2 64.88 -37.22 23.03
C SER A 2 64.59 -36.17 24.13
N ILE A 3 63.51 -36.31 24.92
CA ILE A 3 63.38 -35.81 26.33
C ILE A 3 63.46 -34.27 26.52
N ARG A 4 62.38 -33.55 26.86
CA ARG A 4 61.76 -33.36 28.20
C ARG A 4 62.68 -32.81 29.32
N THR A 5 62.36 -31.64 29.88
CA THR A 5 62.32 -31.27 31.34
C THR A 5 62.41 -29.73 31.53
N ASN A 6 62.05 -29.11 32.67
CA ASN A 6 60.81 -29.27 33.47
C ASN A 6 60.59 -28.11 34.50
N HIS A 7 59.32 -27.88 34.88
CA HIS A 7 58.81 -27.59 36.25
C HIS A 7 58.89 -26.22 37.00
N TYR A 8 57.88 -26.11 37.89
CA TYR A 8 57.56 -25.19 39.02
C TYR A 8 57.41 -23.68 38.72
N LEU A 9 56.25 -23.03 38.97
CA LEU A 9 55.39 -22.86 40.19
C LEU A 9 56.08 -22.02 41.29
N PHE A 10 55.41 -21.25 42.15
CA PHE A 10 54.04 -21.37 42.72
C PHE A 10 53.53 -20.01 43.25
N ARG A 11 52.20 -19.85 43.42
CA ARG A 11 51.44 -19.01 44.40
C ARG A 11 50.36 -18.11 43.75
N MET A 12 49.21 -17.84 44.37
CA MET A 12 48.41 -18.62 45.36
C MET A 12 47.08 -17.88 45.56
N LEU A 13 45.95 -18.57 45.49
CA LEU A 13 44.76 -18.35 46.35
C LEU A 13 43.63 -19.31 45.94
N GLY A 14 43.05 -19.97 46.94
CA GLY A 14 41.83 -20.75 46.79
C GLY A 14 41.23 -21.03 48.16
N ILE A 15 39.92 -20.78 48.28
CA ILE A 15 38.96 -21.24 49.30
C ILE A 15 37.60 -20.91 48.63
N ALA A 16 36.73 -21.86 48.25
CA ALA A 16 36.07 -22.93 49.01
C ALA A 16 34.92 -22.39 49.89
N ALA A 17 33.72 -23.00 49.95
CA ALA A 17 33.15 -24.08 49.12
C ALA A 17 31.64 -24.25 49.42
N LEU A 18 30.95 -25.05 48.57
CA LEU A 18 29.72 -25.84 48.86
C LEU A 18 28.41 -25.08 49.19
N ALA A 19 27.20 -25.61 48.95
CA ALA A 19 26.76 -26.82 48.23
C ALA A 19 25.50 -26.48 47.38
N GLY A 20 25.17 -27.23 46.31
CA GLY A 20 24.09 -28.24 46.36
C GLY A 20 22.72 -27.64 46.02
N VAL A 21 21.85 -28.19 45.16
CA VAL A 21 21.67 -29.56 44.66
C VAL A 21 21.39 -29.54 43.14
N ALA A 22 21.72 -30.62 42.42
CA ALA A 22 21.48 -30.75 40.99
C ALA A 22 20.11 -31.35 40.65
N VAL A 23 19.48 -30.85 39.56
CA VAL A 23 18.42 -31.55 38.81
C VAL A 23 18.78 -31.46 37.32
N VAL A 24 18.48 -32.52 36.56
CA VAL A 24 19.06 -32.77 35.23
C VAL A 24 18.33 -32.01 34.12
N CYS A 25 18.95 -30.98 33.55
CA CYS A 25 18.52 -30.37 32.28
C CYS A 25 18.99 -31.21 31.07
N GLY A 26 18.46 -32.42 30.95
CA GLY A 26 18.61 -33.28 29.77
C GLY A 26 17.66 -32.85 28.66
N ALA A 27 17.98 -31.77 27.96
CA ALA A 27 17.25 -31.32 26.77
C ALA A 27 18.23 -31.22 25.58
N CYS A 28 18.19 -32.21 24.69
CA CYS A 28 19.15 -32.32 23.61
C CYS A 28 19.05 -31.13 22.64
N ALA A 29 20.10 -30.32 22.60
CA ALA A 29 20.40 -29.55 21.41
C ALA A 29 20.66 -30.54 20.25
N LYS A 30 19.65 -30.77 19.40
CA LYS A 30 19.92 -31.21 18.02
C LYS A 30 20.59 -30.05 17.30
N ALA A 31 21.90 -29.92 17.51
CA ALA A 31 22.76 -29.36 16.49
C ALA A 31 22.40 -30.05 15.16
N LYS A 32 22.24 -29.29 14.07
CA LYS A 32 22.32 -29.90 12.74
C LYS A 32 23.67 -30.63 12.72
N LYS A 33 23.65 -31.96 12.60
CA LYS A 33 24.87 -32.66 12.17
C LYS A 33 25.28 -31.97 10.88
N GLN A 34 26.52 -31.49 10.82
CA GLN A 34 27.20 -31.53 9.53
C GLN A 34 27.22 -33.01 9.16
N GLU A 35 26.45 -33.39 8.15
CA GLU A 35 26.54 -34.74 7.63
C GLU A 35 27.97 -34.94 7.12
N VAL A 36 28.48 -36.15 7.34
CA VAL A 36 29.92 -36.42 7.18
C VAL A 36 30.28 -36.14 5.73
N VAL A 37 31.19 -35.19 5.50
CA VAL A 37 31.78 -34.97 4.18
C VAL A 37 32.42 -36.28 3.77
N SER A 38 31.78 -36.96 2.82
CA SER A 38 32.30 -38.15 2.18
C SER A 38 33.62 -37.75 1.51
N TYR A 39 34.75 -38.23 2.04
CA TYR A 39 36.06 -38.02 1.44
C TYR A 39 36.18 -38.94 0.22
N VAL A 40 35.55 -38.50 -0.87
CA VAL A 40 35.70 -39.07 -2.21
C VAL A 40 37.19 -39.04 -2.55
N ALA A 41 37.76 -40.20 -2.90
CA ALA A 41 39.10 -40.23 -3.44
C ALA A 41 39.10 -39.48 -4.80
N GLU A 42 39.99 -38.53 -4.97
CA GLU A 42 40.09 -37.61 -6.13
C GLU A 42 39.96 -38.32 -7.50
N LYS A 43 40.49 -39.54 -7.60
CA LYS A 43 40.39 -40.44 -8.76
C LYS A 43 38.94 -40.72 -9.22
N ASP A 44 38.00 -40.79 -8.29
CA ASP A 44 36.60 -41.19 -8.49
C ASP A 44 35.67 -40.01 -8.85
N ILE A 45 36.19 -38.78 -8.85
CA ILE A 45 35.45 -37.59 -9.32
C ILE A 45 35.32 -37.66 -10.87
N PRO A 46 34.09 -37.60 -11.42
CA PRO A 46 33.85 -37.67 -12.86
C PRO A 46 34.31 -36.40 -13.59
N GLY A 47 34.88 -36.53 -14.79
CA GLY A 47 35.23 -35.40 -15.64
C GLY A 47 34.01 -34.84 -16.40
N ALA A 48 33.18 -35.74 -16.94
CA ALA A 48 31.96 -35.38 -17.68
C ALA A 48 30.70 -35.79 -16.92
N ILE A 49 29.71 -34.89 -16.83
CA ILE A 49 28.50 -35.07 -16.03
C ILE A 49 27.22 -34.62 -16.74
N ALA A 50 26.08 -35.15 -16.29
CA ALA A 50 24.76 -34.65 -16.69
C ALA A 50 23.96 -34.17 -15.48
N VAL A 51 23.34 -32.98 -15.61
CA VAL A 51 22.37 -32.47 -14.63
C VAL A 51 20.98 -32.92 -15.05
N LEU A 52 20.43 -33.85 -14.28
CA LEU A 52 19.11 -34.43 -14.50
C LEU A 52 18.01 -33.41 -14.20
N PRO A 53 16.77 -33.60 -14.70
CA PRO A 53 15.64 -32.71 -14.37
C PRO A 53 15.46 -32.57 -12.86
N ALA A 54 15.34 -31.33 -12.38
CA ALA A 54 15.10 -31.08 -10.96
C ALA A 54 13.70 -31.58 -10.57
N ARG A 55 13.59 -32.20 -9.39
CA ARG A 55 12.34 -32.77 -8.89
C ARG A 55 12.01 -32.19 -7.53
N PHE A 56 10.72 -31.96 -7.25
CA PHE A 56 10.27 -31.73 -5.89
C PHE A 56 10.26 -33.06 -5.13
N ALA A 57 10.79 -33.06 -3.91
CA ALA A 57 11.11 -34.28 -3.15
C ALA A 57 9.98 -34.80 -2.25
N MET A 58 8.93 -34.01 -2.05
CA MET A 58 7.78 -34.32 -1.19
C MET A 58 6.52 -34.54 -2.04
N ALA A 59 5.55 -35.27 -1.47
CA ALA A 59 4.29 -35.61 -2.15
C ALA A 59 3.41 -34.38 -2.44
N LYS A 60 2.34 -34.59 -3.23
CA LYS A 60 1.29 -33.59 -3.53
C LYS A 60 1.05 -32.64 -2.36
N ALA A 61 1.16 -31.34 -2.61
CA ALA A 61 0.90 -30.32 -1.60
C ALA A 61 -0.49 -30.51 -0.98
N GLU A 62 -0.53 -30.82 0.32
CA GLU A 62 -1.80 -30.93 1.03
C GLU A 62 -2.44 -29.54 1.16
N LYS A 63 -3.78 -29.51 1.20
CA LYS A 63 -4.59 -28.34 0.86
C LYS A 63 -4.56 -27.27 1.96
N GLY A 64 -3.46 -26.54 2.03
CA GLY A 64 -3.16 -25.52 3.03
C GLY A 64 -1.68 -25.17 3.18
N ASP A 65 -0.75 -25.96 2.62
CA ASP A 65 0.68 -25.69 2.74
C ASP A 65 1.12 -24.48 1.88
N LEU A 66 2.17 -23.77 2.31
CA LEU A 66 2.64 -22.51 1.71
C LEU A 66 3.74 -22.71 0.65
N GLN A 67 3.77 -23.90 0.04
CA GLN A 67 4.73 -24.28 -0.98
C GLN A 67 4.18 -24.05 -2.39
N LEU A 68 5.07 -23.85 -3.36
CA LEU A 68 4.72 -23.89 -4.79
C LEU A 68 4.22 -25.29 -5.16
N ASP A 69 3.08 -25.35 -5.85
CA ASP A 69 2.65 -26.54 -6.57
C ASP A 69 3.68 -26.86 -7.67
N PRO A 70 4.32 -28.04 -7.65
CA PRO A 70 5.31 -28.45 -8.66
C PRO A 70 4.80 -28.40 -10.10
N GLU A 71 3.50 -28.61 -10.33
CA GLU A 71 2.91 -28.64 -11.67
C GLU A 71 2.44 -27.28 -12.18
N SER A 72 2.42 -26.26 -11.30
CA SER A 72 2.10 -24.88 -11.68
C SER A 72 3.19 -24.27 -12.58
N GLU A 73 2.84 -23.22 -13.35
CA GLU A 73 3.81 -22.53 -14.21
C GLU A 73 5.01 -21.97 -13.39
N ASN A 74 4.75 -21.48 -12.17
CA ASN A 74 5.79 -21.00 -11.26
C ASN A 74 6.60 -22.17 -10.63
N GLY A 75 5.99 -23.32 -10.35
CA GLY A 75 6.70 -24.53 -9.90
C GLY A 75 7.68 -25.06 -10.95
N ARG A 76 7.22 -25.14 -12.20
CA ARG A 76 8.03 -25.53 -13.37
C ARG A 76 9.15 -24.53 -13.65
N PHE A 77 8.84 -23.21 -13.66
CA PHE A 77 9.84 -22.15 -13.76
C PHE A 77 10.94 -22.29 -12.69
N VAL A 78 10.57 -22.55 -11.43
CA VAL A 78 11.56 -22.75 -10.35
C VAL A 78 12.40 -24.01 -10.56
N ALA A 79 11.81 -25.11 -11.03
CA ALA A 79 12.56 -26.33 -11.34
C ALA A 79 13.61 -26.12 -12.46
N ASP A 80 13.22 -25.45 -13.55
CA ASP A 80 14.13 -25.16 -14.67
C ASP A 80 15.22 -24.15 -14.30
N LEU A 81 14.85 -23.10 -13.56
CA LEU A 81 15.77 -22.09 -13.00
C LEU A 81 16.81 -22.75 -12.08
N VAL A 82 16.38 -23.57 -11.12
CA VAL A 82 17.25 -24.34 -10.20
C VAL A 82 18.21 -25.23 -10.96
N ARG A 83 17.69 -26.03 -11.90
CA ARG A 83 18.48 -26.97 -12.69
C ARG A 83 19.53 -26.28 -13.54
N GLY A 84 19.15 -25.17 -14.19
CA GLY A 84 20.07 -24.37 -14.99
C GLY A 84 21.16 -23.70 -14.15
N VAL A 85 20.83 -23.24 -12.94
CA VAL A 85 21.82 -22.71 -11.99
C VAL A 85 22.81 -23.80 -11.57
N VAL A 86 22.33 -25.01 -11.23
CA VAL A 86 23.20 -26.15 -10.92
C VAL A 86 24.12 -26.50 -12.10
N HIS A 87 23.61 -26.47 -13.34
CA HIS A 87 24.41 -26.65 -14.55
C HIS A 87 25.50 -25.58 -14.70
N ASN A 88 25.16 -24.29 -14.55
CA ASN A 88 26.10 -23.18 -14.67
C ASN A 88 27.18 -23.20 -13.58
N GLN A 89 26.86 -23.66 -12.36
CA GLN A 89 27.85 -23.79 -11.29
C GLN A 89 28.80 -24.97 -11.50
N PHE A 90 28.30 -26.16 -11.85
CA PHE A 90 29.17 -27.30 -12.17
C PHE A 90 30.05 -27.03 -13.41
N SER A 91 29.52 -26.37 -14.44
CA SER A 91 30.33 -25.94 -15.58
C SER A 91 31.47 -25.02 -15.13
N GLY A 92 31.17 -24.03 -14.27
CA GLY A 92 32.18 -23.15 -13.66
C GLY A 92 33.27 -23.87 -12.87
N LYS A 93 32.93 -24.97 -12.20
CA LYS A 93 33.86 -25.86 -11.47
C LYS A 93 34.67 -26.81 -12.38
N GLY A 94 34.63 -26.60 -13.70
CA GLY A 94 35.44 -27.32 -14.68
C GLY A 94 34.90 -28.71 -15.06
N TYR A 95 33.65 -29.04 -14.73
CA TYR A 95 33.03 -30.27 -15.19
C TYR A 95 32.50 -30.13 -16.63
N GLU A 96 32.68 -31.16 -17.46
CA GLU A 96 32.15 -31.19 -18.82
C GLU A 96 30.64 -31.52 -18.77
N THR A 97 29.82 -30.47 -18.62
CA THR A 97 28.37 -30.59 -18.47
C THR A 97 27.66 -30.85 -19.80
N ARG A 98 26.81 -31.88 -19.87
CA ARG A 98 25.95 -32.12 -21.04
C ARG A 98 24.84 -31.06 -21.15
N VAL A 99 24.70 -30.45 -22.32
CA VAL A 99 23.67 -29.45 -22.65
C VAL A 99 22.28 -29.97 -22.28
N LEU A 100 21.52 -29.19 -21.51
CA LEU A 100 20.25 -29.62 -20.90
C LEU A 100 19.23 -30.13 -21.93
N ALA A 101 19.03 -29.41 -23.04
CA ALA A 101 18.14 -29.85 -24.12
C ALA A 101 18.54 -31.19 -24.78
N ILE A 102 19.84 -31.54 -24.77
CA ILE A 102 20.33 -32.85 -25.27
C ILE A 102 20.08 -33.94 -24.21
N VAL A 103 20.24 -33.62 -22.93
CA VAL A 103 19.85 -34.52 -21.83
C VAL A 103 18.36 -34.82 -21.93
N ASP A 104 17.51 -33.81 -22.04
CA ASP A 104 16.06 -33.97 -22.03
C ASP A 104 15.53 -34.70 -23.27
N LYS A 105 16.08 -34.40 -24.44
CA LYS A 105 15.79 -35.16 -25.66
C LYS A 105 16.17 -36.64 -25.55
N LYS A 106 17.26 -36.97 -24.84
CA LYS A 106 17.66 -38.36 -24.58
C LYS A 106 16.75 -39.03 -23.53
N LEU A 107 16.48 -38.37 -22.40
CA LEU A 107 15.63 -38.90 -21.34
C LEU A 107 14.17 -39.07 -21.79
N GLY A 108 13.64 -38.16 -22.63
CA GLY A 108 12.32 -38.29 -23.24
C GLY A 108 12.20 -39.37 -24.33
N SER A 109 13.31 -40.05 -24.69
CA SER A 109 13.32 -41.13 -25.68
C SER A 109 13.36 -42.54 -25.08
N THR A 110 13.39 -42.67 -23.75
CA THR A 110 13.41 -43.98 -23.07
C THR A 110 12.00 -44.55 -22.89
N LYS A 111 11.90 -45.89 -22.88
CA LYS A 111 10.62 -46.60 -22.62
C LYS A 111 10.26 -46.70 -21.14
N ILE A 112 11.22 -46.43 -20.26
CA ILE A 112 11.11 -46.46 -18.80
C ILE A 112 11.42 -45.03 -18.31
N PRO A 113 10.70 -44.48 -17.33
CA PRO A 113 11.00 -43.17 -16.78
C PRO A 113 12.44 -43.10 -16.25
N TRP A 114 13.15 -42.00 -16.54
CA TRP A 114 14.58 -41.89 -16.23
C TRP A 114 14.91 -42.05 -14.74
N TYR A 115 13.97 -41.75 -13.85
CA TYR A 115 14.15 -41.87 -12.40
C TYR A 115 13.97 -43.30 -11.86
N GLU A 116 13.59 -44.26 -12.71
CA GLU A 116 13.54 -45.70 -12.43
C GLU A 116 14.75 -46.46 -13.01
N MET A 117 15.55 -45.80 -13.86
CA MET A 117 16.75 -46.38 -14.49
C MET A 117 17.96 -46.37 -13.54
N MET A 118 18.86 -47.34 -13.68
CA MET A 118 20.06 -47.42 -12.86
C MET A 118 21.12 -46.38 -13.30
N PRO A 119 21.94 -45.82 -12.38
CA PRO A 119 22.96 -44.83 -12.73
C PRO A 119 23.92 -45.23 -13.87
N PRO A 120 24.41 -46.48 -13.98
CA PRO A 120 25.27 -46.88 -15.11
C PRO A 120 24.56 -46.78 -16.48
N GLU A 121 23.25 -47.02 -16.52
CA GLU A 121 22.44 -46.98 -17.73
C GLU A 121 22.20 -45.53 -18.17
N LEU A 122 21.88 -44.65 -17.23
CA LEU A 122 21.74 -43.21 -17.44
C LEU A 122 23.08 -42.59 -17.90
N CYS A 123 24.19 -42.94 -17.26
CA CYS A 123 25.53 -42.51 -17.66
C CYS A 123 25.85 -42.93 -19.11
N LYS A 124 25.57 -44.18 -19.47
CA LYS A 124 25.76 -44.71 -20.82
C LYS A 124 24.85 -44.04 -21.87
N LEU A 125 23.59 -43.80 -21.54
CA LEU A 125 22.62 -43.10 -22.39
C LEU A 125 23.08 -41.66 -22.66
N LEU A 126 23.44 -40.92 -21.61
CA LEU A 126 23.77 -39.50 -21.68
C LEU A 126 25.18 -39.25 -22.23
N GLY A 127 26.12 -40.19 -22.03
CA GLY A 127 27.51 -40.09 -22.47
C GLY A 127 28.36 -39.34 -21.45
N VAL A 128 28.31 -39.79 -20.19
CA VAL A 128 28.90 -39.13 -19.01
C VAL A 128 29.46 -40.15 -18.01
N GLU A 129 30.32 -39.67 -17.11
CA GLU A 129 30.93 -40.45 -16.03
C GLU A 129 30.21 -40.26 -14.69
N GLY A 130 29.30 -39.29 -14.58
CA GLY A 130 28.51 -39.05 -13.38
C GLY A 130 27.20 -38.27 -13.63
N LEU A 131 26.32 -38.34 -12.62
CA LEU A 131 24.98 -37.79 -12.63
C LEU A 131 24.79 -36.85 -11.45
N ILE A 132 24.14 -35.72 -11.70
CA ILE A 132 23.70 -34.77 -10.69
C ILE A 132 22.18 -34.84 -10.57
N TYR A 133 21.71 -35.32 -9.43
CA TYR A 133 20.32 -35.30 -9.03
C TYR A 133 20.05 -34.01 -8.23
N THR A 134 18.97 -33.30 -8.56
CA THR A 134 18.59 -32.05 -7.88
C THR A 134 17.17 -32.17 -7.31
N ASN A 135 17.08 -32.14 -5.99
CA ASN A 135 15.88 -32.40 -5.20
C ASN A 135 15.44 -31.10 -4.50
N ILE A 136 14.40 -30.44 -4.98
CA ILE A 136 13.81 -29.28 -4.31
C ILE A 136 13.01 -29.80 -3.10
N LEU A 137 13.43 -29.40 -1.90
CA LEU A 137 12.84 -29.85 -0.64
C LEU A 137 11.68 -28.95 -0.21
N SER A 138 11.81 -27.63 -0.46
CA SER A 138 10.70 -26.67 -0.41
C SER A 138 10.98 -25.46 -1.30
N ALA A 139 9.93 -24.84 -1.83
CA ALA A 139 10.02 -23.54 -2.50
C ALA A 139 8.74 -22.74 -2.31
N SER A 140 8.85 -21.42 -2.17
CA SER A 140 7.70 -20.51 -2.00
C SER A 140 7.92 -19.22 -2.77
N MET A 141 6.89 -18.80 -3.51
CA MET A 141 6.72 -17.44 -4.04
C MET A 141 5.37 -16.93 -3.52
N ILE A 142 5.40 -16.19 -2.42
CA ILE A 142 4.19 -15.72 -1.73
C ILE A 142 4.16 -14.20 -1.85
N THR A 143 3.09 -13.65 -2.43
CA THR A 143 2.78 -12.23 -2.41
C THR A 143 1.59 -12.00 -1.46
N ALA A 144 1.80 -11.24 -0.39
CA ALA A 144 0.79 -10.94 0.62
C ALA A 144 0.79 -9.46 1.01
N VAL A 145 -0.37 -8.96 1.47
CA VAL A 145 -0.69 -7.54 1.70
C VAL A 145 0.32 -6.78 2.60
N ALA A 146 1.12 -7.48 3.40
CA ALA A 146 2.18 -6.89 4.23
C ALA A 146 3.63 -7.25 3.80
N PHE A 147 3.83 -8.33 3.05
CA PHE A 147 5.16 -8.74 2.56
C PHE A 147 5.05 -9.77 1.43
N ASN A 148 6.04 -9.77 0.53
CA ASN A 148 6.33 -10.88 -0.35
C ASN A 148 7.47 -11.72 0.25
N LEU A 149 7.33 -13.04 0.24
CA LEU A 149 8.34 -14.00 0.68
C LEU A 149 8.72 -14.91 -0.48
N TYR A 150 10.00 -14.87 -0.84
CA TYR A 150 10.62 -15.73 -1.84
C TYR A 150 11.64 -16.62 -1.14
N SER A 151 11.53 -17.94 -1.26
CA SER A 151 12.44 -18.87 -0.57
C SER A 151 12.57 -20.21 -1.29
N ILE A 152 13.74 -20.83 -1.15
CA ILE A 152 14.01 -22.20 -1.61
C ILE A 152 14.91 -22.94 -0.61
N GLU A 153 14.65 -24.24 -0.42
CA GLU A 153 15.58 -25.21 0.16
C GLU A 153 15.68 -26.39 -0.81
N ALA A 154 16.90 -26.76 -1.20
CA ALA A 154 17.13 -27.81 -2.18
C ALA A 154 18.45 -28.54 -1.94
N GLN A 155 18.45 -29.81 -2.33
CA GLN A 155 19.51 -30.78 -2.17
C GLN A 155 20.07 -31.17 -3.54
N ILE A 156 21.41 -31.30 -3.61
CA ILE A 156 22.13 -31.82 -4.76
C ILE A 156 22.82 -33.12 -4.35
N LYS A 157 22.72 -34.17 -5.18
CA LYS A 157 23.40 -35.45 -5.00
C LYS A 157 24.20 -35.82 -6.25
N MET A 158 25.48 -36.15 -6.07
CA MET A 158 26.40 -36.60 -7.12
C MET A 158 26.60 -38.12 -7.04
N VAL A 159 26.46 -38.80 -8.18
CA VAL A 159 26.64 -40.25 -8.33
C VAL A 159 27.57 -40.54 -9.50
N ASN A 160 28.46 -41.53 -9.38
CA ASN A 160 29.38 -41.91 -10.47
C ASN A 160 28.83 -43.01 -11.40
N LEU A 161 29.58 -43.34 -12.46
CA LEU A 161 29.28 -44.39 -13.44
C LEU A 161 29.01 -45.78 -12.83
N ARG A 162 29.54 -46.08 -11.64
CA ARG A 162 29.33 -47.36 -10.94
C ARG A 162 28.05 -47.38 -10.10
N GLY A 163 27.45 -46.21 -9.85
CA GLY A 163 26.33 -46.02 -8.93
C GLY A 163 26.74 -45.63 -7.51
N ASP A 164 28.03 -45.40 -7.25
CA ASP A 164 28.48 -44.93 -5.93
C ASP A 164 28.03 -43.48 -5.71
N GLU A 165 27.44 -43.20 -4.55
CA GLU A 165 27.19 -41.84 -4.11
C GLU A 165 28.51 -41.19 -3.70
N LEU A 166 28.87 -40.10 -4.39
CA LEU A 166 30.07 -39.34 -4.10
C LEU A 166 29.81 -38.34 -2.97
N GLY A 167 28.68 -37.63 -3.04
CA GLY A 167 28.25 -36.72 -1.97
C GLY A 167 26.83 -36.21 -2.19
N THR A 168 26.24 -35.76 -1.09
CA THR A 168 24.93 -35.11 -1.04
C THR A 168 25.04 -33.85 -0.18
N TRP A 169 24.52 -32.72 -0.70
CA TRP A 169 24.62 -31.39 -0.09
C TRP A 169 23.24 -30.73 -0.08
N THR A 170 22.90 -30.00 0.98
CA THR A 170 21.59 -29.33 1.11
C THR A 170 21.79 -27.92 1.64
N ASP A 171 21.20 -26.93 0.97
CA ASP A 171 21.25 -25.51 1.38
C ASP A 171 19.91 -24.82 1.09
N SER A 172 19.71 -23.62 1.66
CA SER A 172 18.51 -22.80 1.47
C SER A 172 18.84 -21.31 1.32
N SER A 173 17.93 -20.55 0.72
CA SER A 173 18.00 -19.08 0.66
C SER A 173 16.61 -18.47 0.65
N SER A 174 16.50 -17.24 1.16
CA SER A 174 15.23 -16.51 1.17
C SER A 174 15.42 -15.01 1.17
N ARG A 175 14.44 -14.30 0.61
CA ARG A 175 14.32 -12.83 0.68
C ARG A 175 12.88 -12.45 1.06
N ARG A 176 12.75 -11.37 1.82
CA ARG A 176 11.47 -10.76 2.18
C ARG A 176 11.45 -9.32 1.66
N LYS A 177 10.46 -9.00 0.82
CA LYS A 177 10.13 -7.63 0.41
C LYS A 177 8.95 -7.19 1.26
N ILE A 178 9.01 -6.04 1.94
CA ILE A 178 7.82 -5.51 2.63
C ILE A 178 6.89 -4.93 1.55
N ALA A 179 5.62 -5.32 1.56
CA ALA A 179 4.64 -4.78 0.65
C ALA A 179 4.15 -3.45 1.23
N ILE A 180 4.36 -2.35 0.51
CA ILE A 180 3.78 -1.05 0.84
C ILE A 180 2.40 -1.00 0.15
N PRO A 181 1.29 -0.86 0.89
CA PRO A 181 -0.02 -0.71 0.29
C PRO A 181 -0.11 0.63 -0.47
N THR A 182 -0.19 0.58 -1.79
CA THR A 182 -0.44 1.76 -2.63
C THR A 182 -1.91 2.13 -2.55
N GLY A 183 -2.23 3.26 -1.88
CA GLY A 183 -3.58 3.79 -1.79
C GLY A 183 -4.11 4.36 -3.12
N PRO A 184 -5.43 4.59 -3.25
CA PRO A 184 -6.08 4.77 -4.56
C PRO A 184 -5.73 6.04 -5.37
N VAL A 185 -4.92 6.95 -4.84
CA VAL A 185 -4.57 8.24 -5.48
C VAL A 185 -3.20 8.19 -6.17
N GLY A 186 -2.42 7.12 -5.99
CA GLY A 186 -1.12 6.89 -6.65
C GLY A 186 -1.21 6.51 -8.14
N ALA A 187 -2.08 7.17 -8.91
CA ALA A 187 -2.47 6.76 -10.27
C ALA A 187 -1.98 7.69 -11.40
N ALA A 188 -1.45 8.89 -11.10
CA ALA A 188 -1.09 9.88 -12.11
C ALA A 188 0.44 10.06 -12.33
N ALA A 189 1.25 10.01 -11.27
CA ALA A 189 2.71 10.17 -11.35
C ALA A 189 3.44 8.86 -11.71
N THR A 190 2.79 7.72 -11.47
CA THR A 190 3.38 6.37 -11.56
C THR A 190 3.26 5.74 -12.95
N VAL A 191 2.59 6.43 -13.89
CA VAL A 191 2.21 5.93 -15.24
C VAL A 191 3.42 5.76 -16.19
N MET A 192 4.65 6.12 -15.78
CA MET A 192 5.86 5.90 -16.58
C MET A 192 6.98 5.10 -15.87
N GLU A 193 6.83 4.72 -14.60
CA GLU A 193 7.79 3.83 -13.91
C GLU A 193 7.12 2.62 -13.22
N ALA A 194 5.82 2.65 -12.94
CA ALA A 194 5.03 1.46 -12.58
C ALA A 194 4.35 0.78 -13.79
N ILE A 195 4.72 1.16 -15.02
CA ILE A 195 4.47 0.37 -16.24
C ILE A 195 5.77 -0.34 -16.67
N LEU A 196 6.43 -0.99 -15.70
CA LEU A 196 7.36 -2.08 -15.95
C LEU A 196 7.05 -3.21 -14.96
N ASP A 197 6.70 -4.37 -15.52
CA ASP A 197 6.42 -5.60 -14.78
C ASP A 197 7.73 -6.19 -14.23
N GLU A 198 8.14 -5.73 -13.04
CA GLU A 198 9.16 -6.36 -12.20
C GLU A 198 8.60 -7.68 -11.60
N SER A 199 8.35 -8.65 -12.49
CA SER A 199 7.59 -9.87 -12.19
C SER A 199 8.18 -10.67 -11.03
N GLU A 200 7.33 -11.44 -10.35
CA GLU A 200 7.71 -12.27 -9.19
C GLU A 200 8.90 -13.21 -9.49
N ARG A 201 9.05 -13.59 -10.76
CA ARG A 201 10.13 -14.43 -11.29
C ARG A 201 11.51 -13.78 -11.11
N LYS A 202 11.62 -12.45 -11.30
CA LYS A 202 12.87 -11.70 -11.08
C LYS A 202 13.36 -11.81 -9.63
N TYR A 203 12.45 -11.71 -8.66
CA TYR A 203 12.80 -11.87 -7.25
C TYR A 203 13.18 -13.31 -6.90
N MET A 204 12.47 -14.30 -7.45
CA MET A 204 12.79 -15.70 -7.23
C MET A 204 14.12 -16.10 -7.88
N ARG A 205 14.43 -15.59 -9.08
CA ARG A 205 15.73 -15.74 -9.77
C ARG A 205 16.89 -15.33 -8.86
N VAL A 206 16.82 -14.15 -8.25
CA VAL A 206 17.85 -13.66 -7.32
C VAL A 206 17.97 -14.55 -6.07
N VAL A 207 16.88 -15.15 -5.58
CA VAL A 207 16.93 -16.11 -4.46
C VAL A 207 17.57 -17.45 -4.86
N VAL A 208 17.29 -17.96 -6.06
CA VAL A 208 17.91 -19.20 -6.55
C VAL A 208 19.38 -19.00 -6.93
N TYR A 209 19.78 -17.80 -7.39
CA TYR A 209 21.19 -17.47 -7.63
C TYR A 209 21.98 -17.39 -6.31
N ASP A 210 21.41 -16.79 -5.27
CA ASP A 210 21.96 -16.76 -3.90
C ASP A 210 22.09 -18.17 -3.29
N TRP A 211 21.10 -19.05 -3.47
CA TRP A 211 21.18 -20.47 -3.11
C TRP A 211 22.27 -21.21 -3.90
N GLY A 212 22.30 -21.01 -5.22
CA GLY A 212 23.22 -21.68 -6.13
C GLY A 212 24.69 -21.37 -5.84
N TRP A 213 24.98 -20.13 -5.44
CA TRP A 213 26.32 -19.72 -5.00
C TRP A 213 26.73 -20.40 -3.68
N LYS A 214 25.83 -20.45 -2.68
CA LYS A 214 26.11 -21.10 -1.38
C LYS A 214 26.35 -22.60 -1.53
N ILE A 215 25.44 -23.32 -2.21
CA ILE A 215 25.57 -24.77 -2.37
C ILE A 215 26.79 -25.13 -3.24
N ALA A 216 27.22 -24.26 -4.15
CA ALA A 216 28.47 -24.43 -4.89
C ALA A 216 29.73 -24.39 -4.00
N GLN A 217 29.72 -23.71 -2.85
CA GLN A 217 30.87 -23.74 -1.91
C GLN A 217 31.01 -25.10 -1.20
N LEU A 218 29.95 -25.90 -1.18
CA LEU A 218 29.95 -27.23 -0.54
C LEU A 218 30.41 -28.34 -1.49
N MET A 219 30.33 -28.11 -2.81
CA MET A 219 30.61 -29.10 -3.85
C MET A 219 32.08 -29.05 -4.31
N PRO A 220 32.73 -30.21 -4.55
CA PRO A 220 34.12 -30.24 -5.00
C PRO A 220 34.28 -29.66 -6.41
N ASP A 221 35.48 -29.17 -6.72
CA ASP A 221 35.89 -28.80 -8.08
C ASP A 221 36.36 -30.04 -8.85
N ASN A 222 36.39 -29.98 -10.18
CA ASN A 222 36.95 -31.07 -11.00
C ASN A 222 38.50 -31.02 -10.94
N PRO A 223 39.18 -31.99 -10.30
CA PRO A 223 40.64 -31.98 -10.14
C PRO A 223 41.40 -32.11 -11.47
N LYS A 224 40.72 -32.56 -12.53
CA LYS A 224 41.30 -32.78 -13.87
C LYS A 224 41.17 -31.54 -14.77
N ALA A 225 40.55 -30.46 -14.29
CA ALA A 225 40.20 -29.28 -15.09
C ALA A 225 41.11 -28.07 -14.87
N LYS A 226 41.05 -27.10 -15.79
CA LYS A 226 41.61 -25.75 -15.60
C LYS A 226 40.60 -24.87 -14.89
N ALA A 227 41.05 -24.04 -13.95
CA ALA A 227 40.20 -23.07 -13.26
C ALA A 227 39.61 -22.05 -14.26
N LEU A 228 38.29 -22.06 -14.41
CA LEU A 228 37.52 -21.14 -15.25
C LEU A 228 37.29 -19.79 -14.54
N PRO A 229 36.74 -18.78 -15.23
CA PRO A 229 36.21 -17.56 -14.61
C PRO A 229 35.32 -17.82 -13.39
N GLU A 230 35.71 -17.26 -12.25
CA GLU A 230 34.82 -17.19 -11.08
C GLU A 230 33.71 -16.17 -11.30
N VAL A 231 32.49 -16.54 -10.93
CA VAL A 231 31.27 -15.73 -11.09
C VAL A 231 30.48 -15.86 -9.80
N LEU A 232 30.25 -14.74 -9.13
CA LEU A 232 29.52 -14.63 -7.87
C LEU A 232 28.01 -14.47 -8.14
N SER A 233 27.66 -13.62 -9.12
CA SER A 233 26.29 -13.44 -9.58
C SER A 233 26.22 -12.99 -11.03
N VAL A 234 25.12 -13.34 -11.69
CA VAL A 234 24.63 -12.71 -12.92
C VAL A 234 23.27 -12.10 -12.59
N VAL A 235 22.95 -10.94 -13.17
CA VAL A 235 21.64 -10.30 -13.06
C VAL A 235 21.22 -9.85 -14.45
N THR A 236 20.01 -10.23 -14.86
CA THR A 236 19.42 -9.83 -16.14
C THR A 236 17.98 -9.35 -15.94
N ASN A 237 17.36 -8.81 -16.99
CA ASN A 237 15.94 -8.47 -17.01
C ASN A 237 15.11 -9.36 -17.97
N VAL A 238 15.60 -10.56 -18.32
CA VAL A 238 14.92 -11.47 -19.26
C VAL A 238 13.51 -11.87 -18.84
N ASP A 239 13.20 -11.82 -17.54
CA ASP A 239 11.86 -12.14 -16.99
C ASP A 239 10.75 -11.20 -17.49
N LYS A 240 11.09 -10.07 -18.13
CA LYS A 240 10.14 -9.22 -18.86
C LYS A 240 9.56 -9.90 -20.11
N LYS A 241 10.28 -10.88 -20.68
CA LYS A 241 10.01 -11.59 -21.94
C LYS A 241 10.03 -10.70 -23.19
N LEU A 242 9.15 -9.72 -23.30
CA LEU A 242 8.96 -8.87 -24.50
C LEU A 242 9.61 -7.49 -24.34
N PHE A 243 10.36 -7.05 -25.35
CA PHE A 243 11.05 -5.76 -25.39
C PHE A 243 10.67 -4.93 -26.63
N GLY A 244 10.17 -3.71 -26.41
CA GLY A 244 9.81 -2.73 -27.44
C GLY A 244 10.95 -1.81 -27.86
N ALA A 245 10.73 -1.00 -28.90
CA ALA A 245 11.71 -0.03 -29.40
C ALA A 245 12.10 1.02 -28.33
N GLY A 246 13.40 1.25 -28.18
CA GLY A 246 14.01 2.13 -27.18
C GLY A 246 14.24 1.47 -25.81
N GLU A 247 13.71 0.26 -25.58
CA GLU A 247 13.91 -0.46 -24.32
C GLU A 247 15.25 -1.20 -24.27
N GLN A 248 15.72 -1.52 -23.06
CA GLN A 248 17.05 -2.09 -22.84
C GLN A 248 17.01 -3.50 -22.27
N ILE A 249 17.65 -4.44 -22.97
CA ILE A 249 18.01 -5.77 -22.45
C ILE A 249 19.34 -5.61 -21.71
N ASN A 250 19.35 -5.89 -20.41
CA ASN A 250 20.46 -5.58 -19.52
C ASN A 250 21.12 -6.86 -18.99
N VAL A 251 22.46 -6.85 -18.94
CA VAL A 251 23.29 -7.89 -18.34
C VAL A 251 24.28 -7.25 -17.37
N GLU A 252 24.23 -7.69 -16.11
CA GLU A 252 25.20 -7.36 -15.06
C GLU A 252 25.84 -8.66 -14.53
N ILE A 253 27.15 -8.62 -14.32
CA ILE A 253 27.95 -9.75 -13.86
C ILE A 253 28.82 -9.28 -12.69
N THR A 254 28.85 -10.02 -11.60
CA THR A 254 29.83 -9.84 -10.51
C THR A 254 30.68 -11.10 -10.41
N GLY A 255 32.01 -10.96 -10.45
CA GLY A 255 32.91 -12.11 -10.55
C GLY A 255 34.39 -11.74 -10.44
N GLU A 256 35.24 -12.58 -11.03
CA GLU A 256 36.69 -12.42 -11.02
C GLU A 256 37.14 -11.08 -11.61
N LYS A 257 38.23 -10.50 -11.09
CA LYS A 257 38.79 -9.23 -11.58
C LYS A 257 39.55 -9.40 -12.90
N GLY A 258 39.31 -8.51 -13.86
CA GLY A 258 40.03 -8.46 -15.13
C GLY A 258 39.49 -9.40 -16.22
N LEU A 259 38.22 -9.80 -16.14
CA LEU A 259 37.55 -10.55 -17.21
C LEU A 259 37.21 -9.64 -18.40
N THR A 260 37.24 -10.21 -19.60
CA THR A 260 36.61 -9.64 -20.80
C THR A 260 35.27 -10.34 -20.99
N CYS A 261 34.17 -9.56 -20.98
CA CYS A 261 32.82 -10.10 -20.98
C CYS A 261 31.99 -9.61 -22.19
N SER A 262 31.19 -10.50 -22.76
CA SER A 262 30.21 -10.22 -23.81
C SER A 262 28.91 -11.01 -23.57
N PHE A 263 27.84 -10.64 -24.26
CA PHE A 263 26.61 -11.44 -24.33
C PHE A 263 26.02 -11.50 -25.74
N ASP A 264 25.30 -12.59 -25.99
CA ASP A 264 24.51 -12.84 -27.19
C ASP A 264 23.03 -12.84 -26.84
N ILE A 265 22.22 -12.30 -27.75
CA ILE A 265 20.78 -12.47 -27.85
C ILE A 265 20.53 -13.49 -28.97
N GLY A 266 20.61 -14.77 -28.61
CA GLY A 266 20.42 -15.91 -29.51
C GLY A 266 21.26 -15.82 -30.80
N ASP A 267 20.60 -15.94 -31.95
CA ASP A 267 21.19 -15.70 -33.27
C ASP A 267 20.86 -14.30 -33.82
N PHE A 268 19.94 -13.56 -33.18
CA PHE A 268 19.59 -12.19 -33.55
C PHE A 268 20.76 -11.21 -33.38
N LYS A 269 21.51 -11.28 -32.27
CA LYS A 269 22.64 -10.39 -32.03
C LYS A 269 23.72 -11.06 -31.18
N LYS A 270 24.98 -10.97 -31.59
CA LYS A 270 26.13 -11.57 -30.90
C LYS A 270 27.21 -10.55 -30.54
N ASP A 271 28.10 -10.95 -29.65
CA ASP A 271 29.29 -10.21 -29.21
C ASP A 271 28.98 -8.80 -28.64
N ILE A 272 27.86 -8.67 -27.92
CA ILE A 272 27.45 -7.40 -27.31
C ILE A 272 28.35 -7.17 -26.08
N PRO A 273 29.11 -6.06 -26.01
CA PRO A 273 30.14 -5.89 -24.98
C PRO A 273 29.54 -5.64 -23.58
N VAL A 274 30.13 -6.27 -22.58
CA VAL A 274 29.82 -6.08 -21.15
C VAL A 274 31.08 -5.51 -20.46
N PRO A 275 31.37 -4.20 -20.60
CA PRO A 275 32.55 -3.58 -20.00
C PRO A 275 32.54 -3.66 -18.47
N SER A 276 33.73 -3.60 -17.86
CA SER A 276 33.88 -3.38 -16.41
C SER A 276 33.31 -2.01 -16.02
N ALA A 277 32.44 -2.01 -15.03
CA ALA A 277 31.92 -0.81 -14.37
C ALA A 277 32.67 -0.55 -13.05
N GLU A 278 33.02 -1.62 -12.34
CA GLU A 278 33.86 -1.60 -11.13
C GLU A 278 34.84 -2.79 -11.15
N ASP A 279 35.71 -2.84 -10.14
CA ASP A 279 36.85 -3.76 -9.99
C ASP A 279 36.50 -5.27 -10.09
N VAL A 280 35.24 -5.63 -9.83
CA VAL A 280 34.68 -7.00 -9.91
C VAL A 280 33.32 -7.06 -10.63
N THR A 281 32.83 -5.93 -11.15
CA THR A 281 31.45 -5.78 -11.67
C THR A 281 31.47 -5.30 -13.11
N TYR A 282 30.73 -5.98 -13.98
CA TYR A 282 30.67 -5.75 -15.42
C TYR A 282 29.21 -5.49 -15.82
N ARG A 283 28.95 -4.50 -16.66
CA ARG A 283 27.60 -4.10 -17.08
C ARG A 283 27.55 -3.80 -18.57
N GLY A 284 26.58 -4.38 -19.26
CA GLY A 284 26.33 -4.17 -20.69
C GLY A 284 24.83 -4.19 -20.97
N SER A 285 24.43 -3.53 -22.06
CA SER A 285 23.02 -3.53 -22.49
C SER A 285 22.88 -3.46 -24.00
N TYR A 286 21.73 -3.93 -24.49
CA TYR A 286 21.28 -3.78 -25.85
C TYR A 286 20.01 -2.92 -25.87
N VAL A 287 20.07 -1.78 -26.55
CA VAL A 287 18.88 -0.95 -26.81
C VAL A 287 18.20 -1.47 -28.07
N VAL A 288 16.97 -1.93 -27.93
CA VAL A 288 16.13 -2.35 -29.06
C VAL A 288 15.83 -1.17 -29.96
N LYS A 289 15.97 -1.36 -31.27
CA LYS A 289 15.83 -0.33 -32.30
C LYS A 289 14.49 -0.45 -33.01
N GLU A 290 14.07 0.66 -33.61
CA GLU A 290 12.94 0.66 -34.53
C GLU A 290 13.21 -0.30 -35.70
N GLY A 291 12.33 -1.29 -35.89
CA GLY A 291 12.47 -2.36 -36.88
C GLY A 291 13.23 -3.62 -36.43
N ASP A 292 13.81 -3.66 -35.22
CA ASP A 292 14.34 -4.93 -34.67
C ASP A 292 13.17 -5.89 -34.41
N LYS A 293 13.27 -7.15 -34.85
CA LYS A 293 12.27 -8.19 -34.53
C LYS A 293 12.92 -9.56 -34.36
N ALA A 294 12.65 -10.21 -33.23
CA ALA A 294 13.14 -11.56 -32.93
C ALA A 294 12.22 -12.27 -31.93
N ALA A 295 12.09 -13.59 -32.03
CA ALA A 295 11.33 -14.39 -31.07
C ALA A 295 12.20 -15.52 -30.50
N ASN A 296 11.90 -15.94 -29.27
CA ASN A 296 12.52 -17.09 -28.60
C ASN A 296 14.07 -17.06 -28.56
N GLN A 297 14.67 -15.90 -28.35
CA GLN A 297 16.12 -15.76 -28.26
C GLN A 297 16.61 -16.02 -26.81
N PRO A 298 17.55 -16.96 -26.57
CA PRO A 298 18.20 -17.11 -25.27
C PRO A 298 19.24 -16.00 -25.04
N ILE A 299 19.52 -15.67 -23.78
CA ILE A 299 20.69 -14.86 -23.42
C ILE A 299 21.86 -15.78 -23.07
N VAL A 300 22.99 -15.61 -23.75
CA VAL A 300 24.23 -16.36 -23.52
C VAL A 300 25.33 -15.38 -23.19
N ILE A 301 26.01 -15.57 -22.06
CA ILE A 301 27.04 -14.66 -21.55
C ILE A 301 28.39 -15.38 -21.62
N THR A 302 29.39 -14.72 -22.23
CA THR A 302 30.76 -15.24 -22.32
C THR A 302 31.66 -14.37 -21.47
N MET A 303 32.44 -14.98 -20.57
CA MET A 303 33.43 -14.31 -19.74
C MET A 303 34.79 -14.95 -19.99
N THR A 304 35.83 -14.17 -20.24
CA THR A 304 37.15 -14.66 -20.66
C THR A 304 38.26 -14.05 -19.81
N LYS A 305 39.11 -14.88 -19.21
CA LYS A 305 40.31 -14.43 -18.47
C LYS A 305 41.38 -13.90 -19.44
N PRO A 306 42.31 -13.04 -18.99
CA PRO A 306 43.43 -12.55 -19.82
C PRO A 306 44.34 -13.64 -20.41
N ASN A 307 44.28 -14.87 -19.92
CA ASN A 307 45.01 -16.03 -20.45
C ASN A 307 44.23 -16.82 -21.53
N GLY A 308 43.08 -16.30 -21.99
CA GLY A 308 42.24 -16.92 -23.02
C GLY A 308 41.33 -18.05 -22.54
N VAL A 309 41.24 -18.30 -21.22
CA VAL A 309 40.29 -19.28 -20.66
C VAL A 309 38.91 -18.64 -20.51
N SER A 310 37.93 -19.12 -21.26
CA SER A 310 36.54 -18.66 -21.24
C SER A 310 35.61 -19.56 -20.44
N ARG A 311 34.58 -18.97 -19.82
CA ARG A 311 33.37 -19.61 -19.29
C ARG A 311 32.18 -19.10 -20.07
N ILE A 312 31.20 -19.96 -20.30
CA ILE A 312 29.89 -19.58 -20.82
C ILE A 312 28.87 -19.71 -19.67
N TRP A 313 27.95 -18.76 -19.58
CA TRP A 313 26.79 -18.79 -18.70
C TRP A 313 25.53 -18.66 -19.57
N LEU A 314 24.69 -19.68 -19.58
CA LEU A 314 23.38 -19.63 -20.23
C LEU A 314 22.38 -19.07 -19.22
N GLU A 315 21.69 -17.98 -19.55
CA GLU A 315 20.65 -17.45 -18.67
C GLU A 315 19.40 -18.34 -18.71
N THR A 316 18.83 -18.62 -17.54
CA THR A 316 17.92 -19.75 -17.33
C THR A 316 16.45 -19.33 -17.22
N GLY A 317 15.50 -20.24 -17.44
CA GLY A 317 14.09 -20.00 -17.15
C GLY A 317 13.34 -19.02 -18.06
N GLY A 318 13.92 -18.60 -19.20
CA GLY A 318 13.21 -17.81 -20.20
C GLY A 318 14.05 -17.44 -21.42
N THR A 319 13.47 -17.59 -22.61
CA THR A 319 13.87 -16.86 -23.83
C THR A 319 13.17 -15.50 -23.87
N ILE A 320 13.72 -14.55 -24.63
CA ILE A 320 13.12 -13.23 -24.87
C ILE A 320 12.57 -13.10 -26.29
N GLU A 321 11.65 -12.15 -26.44
CA GLU A 321 11.10 -11.66 -27.69
C GLU A 321 11.39 -10.16 -27.80
N ILE A 322 11.67 -9.71 -29.01
CA ILE A 322 11.99 -8.33 -29.37
C ILE A 322 11.02 -7.93 -30.46
N ASP A 323 10.30 -6.84 -30.23
CA ASP A 323 9.43 -6.24 -31.24
C ASP A 323 9.55 -4.72 -31.22
N GLY A 324 10.46 -4.20 -32.04
CA GLY A 324 10.62 -2.77 -32.31
C GLY A 324 9.82 -2.28 -33.50
N VAL A 325 8.85 -3.05 -34.02
CA VAL A 325 8.00 -2.65 -35.14
C VAL A 325 6.78 -1.90 -34.61
N ALA A 326 6.58 -0.65 -35.03
CA ALA A 326 5.44 0.14 -34.57
C ALA A 326 4.12 -0.23 -35.30
N PRO A 327 2.97 -0.21 -34.60
CA PRO A 327 1.67 -0.57 -35.18
C PRO A 327 1.17 0.46 -36.21
N PRO A 328 0.17 0.12 -37.03
CA PRO A 328 -0.42 1.04 -38.01
C PRO A 328 -1.18 2.21 -37.34
N SER A 329 -1.01 3.42 -37.89
CA SER A 329 -1.61 4.65 -37.34
C SER A 329 -3.14 4.72 -37.56
N PRO A 330 -3.95 5.05 -36.54
CA PRO A 330 -5.41 5.20 -36.66
C PRO A 330 -5.87 6.04 -37.84
N GLU A 331 -6.87 5.57 -38.57
CA GLU A 331 -7.45 6.19 -39.75
C GLU A 331 -8.70 7.02 -39.43
N LYS A 332 -9.14 7.85 -40.39
CA LYS A 332 -10.44 8.54 -40.40
C LYS A 332 -10.77 9.28 -39.09
N ILE A 333 -9.74 9.78 -38.41
CA ILE A 333 -9.87 10.49 -37.13
C ILE A 333 -10.76 11.72 -37.34
N LYS A 334 -11.78 11.88 -36.50
CA LYS A 334 -12.73 12.99 -36.47
C LYS A 334 -12.79 13.61 -35.08
N ALA A 335 -13.22 14.87 -35.04
CA ALA A 335 -13.59 15.60 -33.84
C ALA A 335 -14.91 16.33 -34.09
N GLU A 336 -15.85 16.26 -33.16
CA GLU A 336 -17.17 16.91 -33.23
C GLU A 336 -17.45 17.57 -31.88
N ALA A 337 -17.63 18.90 -31.84
CA ALA A 337 -17.85 19.66 -30.60
C ALA A 337 -19.35 19.77 -30.27
N GLY A 338 -19.71 19.58 -29.00
CA GLY A 338 -21.09 19.66 -28.51
C GLY A 338 -21.15 20.12 -27.05
N ARG A 339 -22.37 20.18 -26.47
CA ARG A 339 -22.57 20.70 -25.10
C ARG A 339 -21.88 19.88 -24.00
N GLN A 340 -21.45 18.65 -24.30
CA GLN A 340 -20.77 17.74 -23.37
C GLN A 340 -19.24 17.70 -23.54
N GLY A 341 -18.67 18.48 -24.47
CA GLY A 341 -17.24 18.43 -24.80
C GLY A 341 -16.95 18.25 -26.29
N ILE A 342 -15.76 17.73 -26.60
CA ILE A 342 -15.35 17.32 -27.95
C ILE A 342 -15.35 15.80 -28.04
N ASN A 343 -16.22 15.27 -28.88
CA ASN A 343 -16.29 13.85 -29.22
C ASN A 343 -15.24 13.52 -30.29
N LEU A 344 -14.30 12.64 -29.97
CA LEU A 344 -13.29 12.11 -30.89
C LEU A 344 -13.69 10.69 -31.32
N SER A 345 -13.53 10.39 -32.60
CA SER A 345 -13.71 9.04 -33.15
C SER A 345 -12.67 8.74 -34.21
N TRP A 346 -12.32 7.48 -34.38
CA TRP A 346 -11.37 7.01 -35.41
C TRP A 346 -11.75 5.62 -35.89
N THR A 347 -11.04 5.11 -36.89
CA THR A 347 -11.17 3.71 -37.32
C THR A 347 -9.79 3.12 -37.52
N LEU A 348 -9.56 1.89 -37.04
CA LEU A 348 -8.41 1.10 -37.46
C LEU A 348 -8.91 -0.24 -38.02
N SER A 349 -8.41 -0.64 -39.19
CA SER A 349 -8.53 -2.01 -39.69
C SER A 349 -7.90 -2.97 -38.69
N LYS A 350 -8.58 -4.07 -38.34
CA LYS A 350 -8.07 -5.05 -37.37
C LYS A 350 -6.70 -5.61 -37.79
N SER A 351 -5.64 -5.14 -37.14
CA SER A 351 -4.36 -5.82 -37.01
C SER A 351 -4.33 -6.55 -35.67
N GLU A 352 -3.65 -7.70 -35.61
CA GLU A 352 -3.43 -8.46 -34.36
C GLU A 352 -2.52 -7.70 -33.37
N ASP A 353 -1.82 -6.70 -33.89
CA ASP A 353 -0.73 -5.93 -33.26
C ASP A 353 -1.18 -4.62 -32.59
N VAL A 354 -2.44 -4.50 -32.13
CA VAL A 354 -2.90 -3.30 -31.41
C VAL A 354 -3.63 -3.67 -30.12
N LYS A 355 -3.10 -3.16 -29.01
CA LYS A 355 -3.56 -3.38 -27.63
C LYS A 355 -4.42 -2.23 -27.12
N SER A 356 -4.08 -0.99 -27.47
CA SER A 356 -4.84 0.20 -27.08
C SER A 356 -4.58 1.40 -28.02
N PHE A 357 -5.27 2.51 -27.76
CA PHE A 357 -5.07 3.82 -28.38
C PHE A 357 -4.78 4.85 -27.30
N ILE A 358 -3.77 5.70 -27.51
CA ILE A 358 -3.56 6.91 -26.72
C ILE A 358 -4.17 8.12 -27.42
N VAL A 359 -4.84 8.97 -26.65
CA VAL A 359 -5.42 10.25 -27.09
C VAL A 359 -4.67 11.39 -26.41
N GLU A 360 -4.18 12.34 -27.20
CA GLU A 360 -3.27 13.40 -26.72
C GLU A 360 -3.76 14.79 -27.19
N LYS A 361 -3.68 15.81 -26.32
CA LYS A 361 -4.20 17.19 -26.52
C LYS A 361 -3.10 18.23 -26.37
N SER A 362 -3.17 19.32 -27.14
CA SER A 362 -2.29 20.49 -26.98
C SER A 362 -3.02 21.79 -27.34
N GLU A 363 -2.57 22.93 -26.79
CA GLU A 363 -3.00 24.25 -27.25
C GLU A 363 -2.32 24.65 -28.58
N THR A 364 -1.26 23.95 -29.00
CA THR A 364 -0.50 24.22 -30.23
C THR A 364 -0.56 23.07 -31.23
N ALA A 365 -0.43 23.39 -32.53
CA ALA A 365 -0.41 22.39 -33.61
C ALA A 365 0.88 21.56 -33.70
N VAL A 366 1.92 21.98 -32.97
CA VAL A 366 3.28 21.44 -32.98
C VAL A 366 3.87 21.54 -31.57
N GLY A 367 4.86 20.69 -31.28
CA GLY A 367 5.47 20.58 -29.95
C GLY A 367 4.88 19.43 -29.13
N GLU A 368 4.88 19.59 -27.82
CA GLU A 368 4.38 18.58 -26.88
C GLU A 368 2.85 18.54 -26.83
N TYR A 369 2.33 17.35 -26.54
CA TYR A 369 0.91 17.09 -26.32
C TYR A 369 0.79 16.34 -24.99
N ALA A 370 -0.14 16.76 -24.14
CA ALA A 370 -0.47 16.04 -22.91
C ALA A 370 -1.29 14.80 -23.25
N LEU A 371 -1.04 13.68 -22.56
CA LEU A 371 -1.91 12.51 -22.60
C LEU A 371 -3.24 12.84 -21.92
N LEU A 372 -4.36 12.61 -22.61
CA LEU A 372 -5.69 12.63 -22.00
C LEU A 372 -6.08 11.26 -21.45
N THR A 373 -5.92 10.22 -22.27
CA THR A 373 -6.35 8.87 -21.92
C THR A 373 -5.62 7.80 -22.74
N SER A 374 -5.67 6.57 -22.24
CA SER A 374 -5.45 5.34 -23.00
C SER A 374 -6.74 4.52 -22.99
N THR A 375 -7.27 4.18 -24.16
CA THR A 375 -8.54 3.45 -24.32
C THR A 375 -8.39 2.29 -25.31
N ASN A 376 -9.21 1.25 -25.17
CA ASN A 376 -9.29 0.15 -26.14
C ASN A 376 -10.42 0.38 -27.16
N GLU A 377 -11.24 1.43 -26.97
CA GLU A 377 -12.33 1.80 -27.86
C GLU A 377 -11.84 2.68 -29.03
N GLN A 378 -12.62 2.78 -30.11
CA GLN A 378 -12.31 3.62 -31.28
C GLN A 378 -12.92 5.03 -31.19
N GLY A 379 -13.06 5.56 -29.96
CA GLY A 379 -13.55 6.90 -29.66
C GLY A 379 -13.27 7.34 -28.23
N TYR A 380 -13.48 8.62 -27.95
CA TYR A 380 -13.30 9.24 -26.63
C TYR A 380 -14.01 10.61 -26.55
N MET A 381 -14.60 10.95 -25.41
CA MET A 381 -15.18 12.28 -25.16
C MET A 381 -14.25 13.09 -24.24
N ASP A 382 -13.75 14.22 -24.74
CA ASP A 382 -13.02 15.21 -23.95
C ASP A 382 -14.01 16.26 -23.42
N GLY A 383 -14.43 16.13 -22.16
CA GLY A 383 -15.33 17.08 -21.51
C GLY A 383 -14.67 18.41 -21.12
N ASP A 384 -13.36 18.39 -20.89
CA ASP A 384 -12.61 19.47 -20.21
C ASP A 384 -12.14 20.52 -21.24
N VAL A 385 -13.11 21.12 -21.93
CA VAL A 385 -12.88 22.03 -23.06
C VAL A 385 -13.63 23.35 -22.83
N PRO A 386 -12.96 24.41 -22.35
CA PRO A 386 -13.59 25.71 -22.15
C PRO A 386 -14.12 26.31 -23.47
N GLN A 387 -15.31 26.89 -23.43
CA GLN A 387 -15.95 27.52 -24.59
C GLN A 387 -15.08 28.64 -25.19
N GLY A 388 -15.04 28.72 -26.52
CA GLY A 388 -14.18 29.65 -27.27
C GLY A 388 -12.71 29.24 -27.39
N LYS A 389 -12.22 28.25 -26.64
CA LYS A 389 -10.84 27.76 -26.77
C LYS A 389 -10.67 26.86 -27.98
N THR A 390 -9.45 26.86 -28.52
CA THR A 390 -9.01 25.99 -29.61
C THR A 390 -7.97 25.01 -29.08
N PHE A 391 -8.12 23.73 -29.41
CA PHE A 391 -7.18 22.67 -29.08
C PHE A 391 -6.84 21.84 -30.31
N TYR A 392 -5.72 21.12 -30.22
CA TYR A 392 -5.24 20.19 -31.23
C TYR A 392 -5.17 18.79 -30.63
N TYR A 393 -5.75 17.82 -31.33
CA TYR A 393 -5.84 16.42 -30.90
C TYR A 393 -5.06 15.50 -31.83
N ARG A 394 -4.37 14.52 -31.26
CA ARG A 394 -3.80 13.39 -32.01
C ARG A 394 -4.15 12.08 -31.32
N VAL A 395 -4.27 11.01 -32.12
CA VAL A 395 -4.54 9.65 -31.64
C VAL A 395 -3.49 8.73 -32.24
N ARG A 396 -2.93 7.84 -31.42
CA ARG A 396 -1.92 6.85 -31.83
C ARG A 396 -2.31 5.48 -31.28
N ALA A 397 -2.28 4.46 -32.13
CA ALA A 397 -2.34 3.07 -31.70
C ALA A 397 -1.04 2.66 -30.97
N VAL A 398 -1.18 1.74 -30.02
CA VAL A 398 -0.12 1.14 -29.21
C VAL A 398 -0.27 -0.38 -29.22
N ASP A 399 0.83 -1.10 -29.38
CA ASP A 399 0.87 -2.56 -29.50
C ASP A 399 1.07 -3.28 -28.15
N ALA A 400 1.43 -4.57 -28.19
CA ALA A 400 1.73 -5.37 -27.01
C ALA A 400 3.05 -4.99 -26.31
N ALA A 401 4.06 -4.59 -27.08
CA ALA A 401 5.42 -4.24 -26.63
C ALA A 401 5.54 -2.78 -26.14
N GLY A 402 4.55 -1.94 -26.44
CA GLY A 402 4.51 -0.51 -26.08
C GLY A 402 4.89 0.45 -27.22
N ASN A 403 5.15 -0.03 -28.44
CA ASN A 403 5.51 0.87 -29.54
C ASN A 403 4.30 1.72 -29.94
N LYS A 404 4.57 2.97 -30.33
CA LYS A 404 3.54 3.96 -30.67
C LYS A 404 3.57 4.25 -32.15
N SER A 405 2.52 3.85 -32.87
CA SER A 405 2.27 4.16 -34.28
C SER A 405 2.63 5.61 -34.66
N ALA A 406 3.06 5.86 -35.90
CA ALA A 406 3.46 7.20 -36.35
C ALA A 406 2.32 8.22 -36.16
N PRO A 407 2.60 9.45 -35.67
CA PRO A 407 1.55 10.44 -35.43
C PRO A 407 0.98 10.95 -36.76
N ARG A 408 -0.35 10.87 -36.93
CA ARG A 408 -1.03 11.58 -38.04
C ARG A 408 -1.12 13.08 -37.75
N LYS A 409 -1.39 13.87 -38.79
CA LYS A 409 -1.65 15.32 -38.69
C LYS A 409 -2.75 15.57 -37.63
N PRO A 410 -2.53 16.48 -36.65
CA PRO A 410 -3.48 16.69 -35.57
C PRO A 410 -4.76 17.37 -36.05
N LEU A 411 -5.87 17.02 -35.41
CA LEU A 411 -7.17 17.65 -35.60
C LEU A 411 -7.24 18.94 -34.78
N LYS A 412 -7.41 20.08 -35.46
CA LYS A 412 -7.78 21.34 -34.82
C LYS A 412 -9.28 21.34 -34.54
N MET A 413 -9.69 21.63 -33.31
CA MET A 413 -11.09 21.88 -32.95
C MET A 413 -11.20 23.13 -32.07
N THR A 414 -12.29 23.87 -32.23
CA THR A 414 -12.62 25.03 -31.40
C THR A 414 -13.97 24.77 -30.74
N MET A 415 -14.02 24.88 -29.40
CA MET A 415 -15.27 24.73 -28.66
C MET A 415 -16.17 25.94 -28.95
N PRO A 416 -17.40 25.77 -29.43
CA PRO A 416 -18.31 26.89 -29.64
C PRO A 416 -18.74 27.52 -28.30
N PHE A 417 -19.27 28.73 -28.37
CA PHE A 417 -20.09 29.27 -27.29
C PHE A 417 -21.51 28.72 -27.42
N PHE A 418 -22.19 28.49 -26.29
CA PHE A 418 -23.60 28.11 -26.25
C PHE A 418 -24.45 29.21 -25.62
N ASP A 419 -25.61 29.49 -26.19
CA ASP A 419 -26.53 30.55 -25.74
C ASP A 419 -27.10 30.29 -24.34
N GLU A 420 -27.50 31.37 -23.66
CA GLU A 420 -28.12 31.33 -22.33
C GLU A 420 -29.42 30.50 -22.33
N VAL A 421 -29.54 29.57 -21.39
CA VAL A 421 -30.73 28.73 -21.23
C VAL A 421 -31.58 29.24 -20.08
N THR A 422 -32.76 29.80 -20.37
CA THR A 422 -33.76 30.06 -19.32
C THR A 422 -34.32 28.74 -18.80
N LEU A 423 -34.20 28.53 -17.49
CA LEU A 423 -34.74 27.38 -16.75
C LEU A 423 -36.19 27.65 -16.35
N GLY A 424 -37.02 26.61 -16.39
CA GLY A 424 -38.43 26.68 -15.98
C GLY A 424 -38.65 26.55 -14.47
N ASP A 425 -39.90 26.70 -14.05
CA ASP A 425 -40.32 26.76 -12.64
C ASP A 425 -40.12 25.44 -11.86
N THR A 426 -39.68 24.36 -12.51
CA THR A 426 -39.31 23.09 -11.88
C THR A 426 -37.95 22.65 -12.39
N LEU A 427 -37.00 22.44 -11.47
CA LEU A 427 -35.62 22.04 -11.75
C LEU A 427 -35.42 20.55 -11.45
N LYS A 428 -34.75 19.84 -12.35
CA LYS A 428 -34.40 18.41 -12.25
C LYS A 428 -33.10 18.10 -12.98
N GLY A 429 -32.38 17.05 -12.57
CA GLY A 429 -31.22 16.53 -13.30
C GLY A 429 -29.95 17.37 -13.15
N THR A 430 -29.05 17.29 -14.13
CA THR A 430 -27.73 17.94 -14.08
C THR A 430 -27.65 19.18 -14.95
N LEU A 431 -27.24 20.31 -14.37
CA LEU A 431 -26.78 21.49 -15.09
C LEU A 431 -25.28 21.34 -15.38
N ILE A 432 -24.93 21.25 -16.66
CA ILE A 432 -23.56 21.09 -17.19
C ILE A 432 -22.94 22.47 -17.52
N PRO A 433 -21.62 22.60 -17.67
CA PRO A 433 -20.94 23.91 -17.78
C PRO A 433 -21.54 24.84 -18.86
N GLY A 434 -22.16 25.94 -18.42
CA GLY A 434 -22.92 26.84 -19.28
C GLY A 434 -23.53 28.04 -18.54
N VAL A 435 -24.25 28.89 -19.28
CA VAL A 435 -24.97 30.06 -18.75
C VAL A 435 -26.47 29.77 -18.73
N TYR A 436 -27.08 29.99 -17.57
CA TYR A 436 -28.49 29.71 -17.31
C TYR A 436 -29.17 30.91 -16.67
N ARG A 437 -30.50 31.02 -16.82
CA ARG A 437 -31.30 32.07 -16.19
C ARG A 437 -32.51 31.51 -15.46
N ILE A 438 -32.69 31.87 -14.20
CA ILE A 438 -33.91 31.57 -13.42
C ILE A 438 -34.71 32.87 -13.33
N ALA A 439 -35.84 32.92 -14.04
CA ALA A 439 -36.63 34.14 -14.19
C ALA A 439 -37.52 34.48 -12.99
N GLY A 440 -37.92 33.47 -12.20
CA GLY A 440 -38.89 33.60 -11.11
C GLY A 440 -38.62 32.62 -9.97
N GLN A 441 -39.66 32.10 -9.31
CA GLN A 441 -39.50 31.08 -8.28
C GLN A 441 -39.47 29.68 -8.90
N ALA A 442 -38.31 29.02 -8.84
CA ALA A 442 -38.14 27.66 -9.32
C ALA A 442 -38.13 26.66 -8.14
N VAL A 443 -38.61 25.43 -8.38
CA VAL A 443 -38.79 24.40 -7.34
C VAL A 443 -38.00 23.14 -7.68
N ILE A 444 -37.32 22.57 -6.68
CA ILE A 444 -36.75 21.21 -6.72
C ILE A 444 -37.70 20.30 -5.92
N PRO A 445 -38.52 19.44 -6.56
CA PRO A 445 -39.50 18.61 -5.87
C PRO A 445 -38.88 17.60 -4.89
N ALA A 446 -39.67 17.12 -3.93
CA ALA A 446 -39.25 16.04 -3.03
C ALA A 446 -38.91 14.77 -3.82
N GLY A 447 -37.79 14.12 -3.45
CA GLY A 447 -37.24 12.96 -4.16
C GLY A 447 -36.41 13.29 -5.42
N GLU A 448 -36.51 14.51 -5.97
CA GLU A 448 -35.65 14.94 -7.07
C GLU A 448 -34.29 15.41 -6.55
N THR A 449 -33.25 15.26 -7.38
CA THR A 449 -31.92 15.84 -7.14
C THR A 449 -31.54 16.71 -8.33
N VAL A 450 -31.14 17.96 -8.06
CA VAL A 450 -30.46 18.81 -9.02
C VAL A 450 -28.97 18.80 -8.71
N LYS A 451 -28.17 18.46 -9.71
CA LYS A 451 -26.72 18.65 -9.69
C LYS A 451 -26.35 19.87 -10.51
N VAL A 452 -25.37 20.63 -10.03
CA VAL A 452 -24.77 21.76 -10.74
C VAL A 452 -23.27 21.49 -10.80
N GLU A 453 -22.77 21.23 -12.01
CA GLU A 453 -21.37 20.92 -12.25
C GLU A 453 -20.48 22.19 -12.15
N PRO A 454 -19.15 22.05 -12.06
CA PRO A 454 -18.22 23.19 -12.08
C PRO A 454 -18.43 24.15 -13.26
N GLY A 455 -18.02 25.41 -13.07
CA GLY A 455 -18.06 26.45 -14.11
C GLY A 455 -19.44 26.98 -14.51
N VAL A 456 -20.54 26.38 -14.02
CA VAL A 456 -21.91 26.81 -14.30
C VAL A 456 -22.20 28.22 -13.75
N ARG A 457 -22.92 29.02 -14.54
CA ARG A 457 -23.34 30.38 -14.21
C ARG A 457 -24.86 30.50 -14.27
N ILE A 458 -25.47 30.99 -13.20
CA ILE A 458 -26.92 31.10 -13.06
C ILE A 458 -27.30 32.55 -12.72
N THR A 459 -27.95 33.20 -13.68
CA THR A 459 -28.50 34.55 -13.56
C THR A 459 -29.89 34.49 -12.92
N MET A 460 -30.05 35.10 -11.75
CA MET A 460 -31.29 35.16 -10.98
C MET A 460 -32.04 36.46 -11.29
N GLY A 461 -33.31 36.36 -11.69
CA GLY A 461 -34.18 37.53 -11.85
C GLY A 461 -34.50 38.23 -10.52
N THR A 462 -34.92 39.49 -10.57
CA THR A 462 -35.36 40.22 -9.37
C THR A 462 -36.55 39.53 -8.73
N GLY A 463 -36.47 39.26 -7.42
CA GLY A 463 -37.47 38.48 -6.68
C GLY A 463 -37.50 36.97 -6.99
N ALA A 464 -36.63 36.45 -7.86
CA ALA A 464 -36.48 35.03 -8.14
C ALA A 464 -35.95 34.26 -6.91
N GLY A 465 -36.03 32.93 -6.93
CA GLY A 465 -35.50 32.09 -5.84
C GLY A 465 -35.63 30.61 -6.14
N VAL A 466 -34.93 29.78 -5.38
CA VAL A 466 -34.91 28.32 -5.54
C VAL A 466 -35.48 27.65 -4.29
N LEU A 467 -36.64 26.99 -4.42
CA LEU A 467 -37.30 26.26 -3.34
C LEU A 467 -36.89 24.79 -3.35
N VAL A 468 -36.19 24.34 -2.32
CA VAL A 468 -35.59 23.01 -2.21
C VAL A 468 -36.44 22.10 -1.32
N LYS A 469 -37.16 21.16 -1.95
CA LYS A 469 -37.90 20.06 -1.29
C LYS A 469 -37.23 18.70 -1.48
N GLY A 470 -36.41 18.58 -2.54
CA GLY A 470 -35.49 17.48 -2.77
C GLY A 470 -34.06 17.85 -2.38
N SER A 471 -33.10 17.55 -3.26
CA SER A 471 -31.68 17.85 -3.06
C SER A 471 -31.14 18.84 -4.09
N LEU A 472 -30.36 19.82 -3.65
CA LEU A 472 -29.52 20.67 -4.50
C LEU A 472 -28.04 20.43 -4.16
N ILE A 473 -27.26 19.97 -5.13
CA ILE A 473 -25.82 19.74 -5.01
C ILE A 473 -25.11 20.62 -6.02
N ALA A 474 -24.35 21.60 -5.57
CA ALA A 474 -23.56 22.51 -6.40
C ALA A 474 -22.13 22.58 -5.85
N ALA A 475 -21.28 21.67 -6.33
CA ALA A 475 -19.89 21.55 -5.90
C ALA A 475 -18.95 21.98 -7.04
N GLY A 476 -18.56 23.26 -7.02
CA GLY A 476 -17.62 23.80 -8.01
C GLY A 476 -16.16 23.46 -7.70
N GLU A 477 -15.26 23.93 -8.57
CA GLU A 477 -13.82 23.85 -8.34
C GLU A 477 -13.17 25.20 -8.04
N THR A 478 -11.95 25.19 -7.49
CA THR A 478 -11.16 26.41 -7.24
C THR A 478 -10.92 27.24 -8.50
N LYS A 479 -10.76 26.58 -9.66
CA LYS A 479 -10.62 27.24 -10.98
C LYS A 479 -11.97 27.53 -11.63
N GLU A 480 -12.92 26.62 -11.48
CA GLU A 480 -14.23 26.65 -12.15
C GLU A 480 -15.36 26.72 -11.12
N ARG A 481 -15.43 27.87 -10.44
CA ARG A 481 -16.45 28.15 -9.43
C ARG A 481 -17.85 28.25 -10.06
N ILE A 482 -18.85 27.77 -9.33
CA ILE A 482 -20.26 27.96 -9.67
C ILE A 482 -20.68 29.36 -9.24
N LEU A 483 -21.40 30.08 -10.10
CA LEU A 483 -21.79 31.47 -9.88
C LEU A 483 -23.31 31.64 -9.88
N PHE A 484 -23.87 32.10 -8.76
CA PHE A 484 -25.24 32.61 -8.65
C PHE A 484 -25.20 34.13 -8.56
N THR A 485 -25.77 34.81 -9.55
CA THR A 485 -25.68 36.28 -9.72
C THR A 485 -27.04 36.88 -10.04
N GLY A 486 -27.45 37.95 -9.36
CA GLY A 486 -28.70 38.66 -9.64
C GLY A 486 -28.81 39.96 -8.86
N GLU A 487 -30.01 40.54 -8.81
CA GLU A 487 -30.31 41.75 -8.02
C GLU A 487 -31.64 41.58 -7.26
N ASP A 488 -31.58 41.68 -5.93
CA ASP A 488 -32.71 41.54 -5.00
C ASP A 488 -33.53 40.25 -5.19
N TRP A 489 -32.83 39.13 -5.30
CA TRP A 489 -33.42 37.78 -5.36
C TRP A 489 -33.46 37.12 -3.98
N LYS A 490 -34.39 36.19 -3.79
CA LYS A 490 -34.79 35.60 -2.49
C LYS A 490 -33.89 34.46 -1.99
N GLY A 491 -32.83 34.12 -2.71
CA GLY A 491 -31.91 33.05 -2.33
C GLY A 491 -32.41 31.63 -2.59
N ILE A 492 -31.85 30.70 -1.82
CA ILE A 492 -32.17 29.27 -1.81
C ILE A 492 -32.93 28.99 -0.50
N LEU A 493 -34.18 28.54 -0.61
CA LEU A 493 -35.09 28.29 0.51
C LEU A 493 -35.27 26.77 0.67
N LEU A 494 -34.86 26.20 1.81
CA LEU A 494 -35.01 24.78 2.13
C LEU A 494 -36.22 24.57 3.04
N GLU A 495 -37.20 23.79 2.56
CA GLU A 495 -38.29 23.28 3.39
C GLU A 495 -37.89 21.97 4.09
N ALA A 496 -38.77 21.45 4.97
CA ALA A 496 -38.50 20.27 5.77
C ALA A 496 -38.17 19.03 4.90
N GLY A 497 -37.04 18.38 5.22
CA GLY A 497 -36.49 17.27 4.44
C GLY A 497 -35.62 17.68 3.24
N GLY A 498 -35.52 18.97 2.92
CA GLY A 498 -34.64 19.47 1.87
C GLY A 498 -33.15 19.31 2.20
N LEU A 499 -32.34 19.04 1.18
CA LEU A 499 -30.88 18.91 1.28
C LEU A 499 -30.17 19.93 0.39
N LEU A 500 -29.15 20.59 0.94
CA LEU A 500 -28.26 21.49 0.21
C LEU A 500 -26.78 21.10 0.44
N ASP A 501 -26.02 20.99 -0.64
CA ASP A 501 -24.55 20.91 -0.60
C ASP A 501 -23.98 21.97 -1.54
N LEU A 502 -23.26 22.96 -0.99
CA LEU A 502 -22.61 24.03 -1.74
C LEU A 502 -21.10 24.01 -1.47
N ALA A 503 -20.29 23.82 -2.51
CA ALA A 503 -18.83 23.95 -2.44
C ALA A 503 -18.29 24.90 -3.51
N ASN A 504 -17.22 25.66 -3.20
CA ASN A 504 -16.51 26.56 -4.12
C ASN A 504 -17.42 27.49 -4.94
N THR A 505 -18.49 27.99 -4.32
CA THR A 505 -19.57 28.73 -4.99
C THR A 505 -19.50 30.23 -4.66
N SER A 506 -19.97 31.08 -5.56
CA SER A 506 -20.22 32.50 -5.30
C SER A 506 -21.71 32.81 -5.44
N VAL A 507 -22.30 33.43 -4.42
CA VAL A 507 -23.73 33.74 -4.32
C VAL A 507 -23.87 35.24 -4.05
N SER A 508 -24.47 35.96 -5.00
CA SER A 508 -24.39 37.42 -5.03
C SER A 508 -25.72 38.11 -5.39
N GLY A 509 -25.98 39.25 -4.74
CA GLY A 509 -27.14 40.11 -4.97
C GLY A 509 -28.45 39.63 -4.34
N CYS A 510 -28.39 38.65 -3.44
CA CYS A 510 -29.54 38.15 -2.70
C CYS A 510 -29.91 39.06 -1.51
N SER A 511 -31.20 39.12 -1.16
CA SER A 511 -31.70 39.80 0.07
C SER A 511 -31.88 38.86 1.26
N GLY A 512 -32.00 37.56 1.00
CA GLY A 512 -31.44 36.52 1.84
C GLY A 512 -30.91 35.42 0.92
N CYS A 513 -29.76 34.82 1.23
CA CYS A 513 -29.11 33.91 0.28
C CYS A 513 -29.40 32.44 0.57
N ILE A 514 -29.52 32.08 1.85
CA ILE A 514 -29.99 30.77 2.31
C ILE A 514 -31.01 30.97 3.44
N GLU A 515 -32.18 30.35 3.33
CA GLU A 515 -33.14 30.18 4.43
C GLU A 515 -33.46 28.69 4.58
N ALA A 516 -33.36 28.14 5.79
CA ALA A 516 -33.55 26.72 6.04
C ALA A 516 -34.48 26.45 7.24
N LYS A 517 -35.41 25.50 7.11
CA LYS A 517 -36.20 24.97 8.23
C LYS A 517 -36.44 23.46 8.08
N GLY A 518 -36.12 22.68 9.13
CA GLY A 518 -36.25 21.21 9.12
C GLY A 518 -35.39 20.50 8.08
N ALA A 519 -34.28 21.11 7.67
CA ALA A 519 -33.49 20.76 6.49
C ALA A 519 -32.02 20.45 6.84
N SER A 520 -31.29 19.86 5.90
CA SER A 520 -29.85 19.57 6.04
C SER A 520 -29.03 20.40 5.07
N LEU A 521 -28.00 21.11 5.54
CA LEU A 521 -27.09 21.85 4.65
C LEU A 521 -25.60 21.68 4.99
N THR A 522 -24.80 21.54 3.93
CA THR A 522 -23.34 21.62 3.94
C THR A 522 -22.92 22.80 3.07
N VAL A 523 -22.04 23.67 3.57
CA VAL A 523 -21.58 24.87 2.84
C VAL A 523 -20.09 25.08 3.09
N ARG A 524 -19.26 24.91 2.05
CA ARG A 524 -17.78 24.94 2.17
C ARG A 524 -17.12 25.86 1.13
N SER A 525 -16.27 26.78 1.58
CA SER A 525 -15.53 27.72 0.70
C SER A 525 -16.46 28.54 -0.22
N VAL A 526 -17.55 29.07 0.35
CA VAL A 526 -18.60 29.81 -0.37
C VAL A 526 -18.59 31.30 -0.01
N SER A 527 -18.74 32.16 -1.01
CA SER A 527 -18.86 33.62 -0.81
C SER A 527 -20.30 34.10 -0.99
N PHE A 528 -20.81 34.85 -0.01
CA PHE A 528 -22.15 35.42 0.04
C PHE A 528 -22.06 36.95 0.12
N THR A 529 -22.63 37.64 -0.87
CA THR A 529 -22.65 39.12 -0.91
C THR A 529 -24.05 39.64 -1.22
N GLY A 530 -24.60 40.47 -0.32
CA GLY A 530 -25.90 41.12 -0.47
C GLY A 530 -25.85 42.63 -0.21
N GLY A 531 -27.02 43.23 0.02
CA GLY A 531 -27.14 44.66 0.36
C GLY A 531 -28.19 45.00 1.44
N LYS A 532 -28.93 44.00 1.93
CA LYS A 532 -29.97 44.09 2.97
C LYS A 532 -30.36 42.68 3.44
N GLY A 533 -31.13 42.58 4.51
CA GLY A 533 -31.74 41.34 5.00
C GLY A 533 -30.77 40.40 5.73
N VAL A 534 -30.91 39.09 5.52
CA VAL A 534 -30.19 38.06 6.30
C VAL A 534 -29.44 37.13 5.37
N GLY A 535 -28.11 37.09 5.45
CA GLY A 535 -27.28 36.30 4.53
C GLY A 535 -27.60 34.81 4.59
N ILE A 536 -27.57 34.24 5.79
CA ILE A 536 -27.98 32.86 6.08
C ILE A 536 -28.92 32.84 7.28
N LEU A 537 -30.12 32.27 7.12
CA LEU A 537 -31.13 32.08 8.15
C LEU A 537 -31.33 30.59 8.45
N LEU A 538 -30.98 30.17 9.67
CA LEU A 538 -31.11 28.78 10.13
C LEU A 538 -32.26 28.68 11.15
N GLY A 539 -33.32 27.97 10.78
CA GLY A 539 -34.54 27.79 11.56
C GLY A 539 -34.52 26.57 12.49
N GLU A 540 -35.70 26.21 12.98
CA GLU A 540 -35.95 25.01 13.78
C GLU A 540 -35.59 23.72 13.01
N ASP A 541 -35.12 22.70 13.73
CA ASP A 541 -34.77 21.35 13.24
C ASP A 541 -33.78 21.28 12.05
N VAL A 542 -33.04 22.35 11.79
CA VAL A 542 -31.96 22.36 10.79
C VAL A 542 -30.73 21.63 11.30
N VAL A 543 -30.07 20.85 10.43
CA VAL A 543 -28.71 20.31 10.66
C VAL A 543 -27.74 20.99 9.70
N PHE A 544 -26.65 21.57 10.21
CA PHE A 544 -25.73 22.38 9.40
C PHE A 544 -24.24 22.13 9.65
N ASP A 545 -23.47 22.08 8.56
CA ASP A 545 -22.00 22.10 8.53
C ASP A 545 -21.53 23.25 7.63
N ILE A 546 -20.97 24.30 8.22
CA ILE A 546 -20.57 25.52 7.51
C ILE A 546 -19.07 25.80 7.77
N GLU A 547 -18.27 25.87 6.72
CA GLU A 547 -16.81 26.02 6.80
C GLU A 547 -16.26 26.97 5.72
N ASP A 548 -15.29 27.83 6.07
CA ASP A 548 -14.58 28.72 5.13
C ASP A 548 -15.52 29.67 4.31
N ILE A 549 -16.69 30.03 4.86
CA ILE A 549 -17.60 30.93 4.15
C ILE A 549 -17.27 32.40 4.41
N HIS A 550 -17.58 33.25 3.44
CA HIS A 550 -17.35 34.70 3.51
C HIS A 550 -18.67 35.44 3.33
N VAL A 551 -19.14 36.17 4.34
CA VAL A 551 -20.49 36.80 4.36
C VAL A 551 -20.40 38.31 4.59
N LYS A 552 -20.93 39.10 3.63
CA LYS A 552 -20.85 40.57 3.62
C LYS A 552 -22.12 41.24 3.06
N GLY A 553 -22.47 42.42 3.60
CA GLY A 553 -23.47 43.32 3.04
C GLY A 553 -24.90 43.13 3.55
N PHE A 554 -25.11 42.32 4.59
CA PHE A 554 -26.45 42.03 5.15
C PHE A 554 -26.75 42.87 6.41
N ASP A 555 -28.03 42.96 6.79
CA ASP A 555 -28.40 43.46 8.12
C ASP A 555 -27.95 42.46 9.20
N ASN A 556 -28.09 41.15 8.94
CA ASN A 556 -27.49 40.08 9.73
C ASN A 556 -26.71 39.15 8.80
N GLY A 557 -25.41 38.92 9.03
CA GLY A 557 -24.62 37.98 8.24
C GLY A 557 -25.18 36.55 8.36
N ILE A 558 -25.26 36.04 9.59
CA ILE A 558 -25.92 34.77 9.91
C ILE A 558 -26.90 34.98 11.08
N ASN A 559 -28.12 34.44 10.96
CA ASN A 559 -29.10 34.36 12.04
C ASN A 559 -29.44 32.89 12.33
N VAL A 560 -29.06 32.39 13.51
CA VAL A 560 -29.32 31.03 13.97
C VAL A 560 -30.45 31.08 15.00
N SER A 561 -31.63 30.66 14.57
CA SER A 561 -32.88 30.65 15.34
C SER A 561 -33.34 29.27 15.81
N GLY A 562 -32.63 28.20 15.40
CA GLY A 562 -32.86 26.84 15.87
C GLY A 562 -31.82 25.88 15.32
N GLY A 563 -32.14 24.58 15.37
CA GLY A 563 -31.32 23.53 14.78
C GLY A 563 -30.05 23.19 15.58
N ARG A 564 -29.15 22.43 14.95
CA ARG A 564 -27.86 22.02 15.50
C ARG A 564 -26.77 21.96 14.42
N GLY A 565 -25.56 22.41 14.74
CA GLY A 565 -24.48 22.39 13.78
C GLY A 565 -23.25 23.19 14.20
N LYS A 566 -22.32 23.33 13.27
CA LYS A 566 -21.07 24.09 13.46
C LYS A 566 -20.89 25.15 12.37
N ILE A 567 -20.24 26.25 12.73
CA ILE A 567 -19.72 27.26 11.81
C ILE A 567 -18.24 27.46 12.16
N THR A 568 -17.33 27.17 11.23
CA THR A 568 -15.88 27.23 11.47
C THR A 568 -15.12 27.94 10.35
N LYS A 569 -13.95 28.49 10.68
CA LYS A 569 -13.00 29.14 9.73
C LYS A 569 -13.61 30.27 8.87
N SER A 570 -14.80 30.75 9.22
CA SER A 570 -15.62 31.60 8.35
C SER A 570 -15.47 33.08 8.68
N THR A 571 -15.57 33.95 7.68
CA THR A 571 -15.42 35.40 7.81
C THR A 571 -16.74 36.12 7.66
N LEU A 572 -17.22 36.76 8.74
CA LEU A 572 -18.45 37.54 8.79
C LEU A 572 -18.09 39.02 9.00
N ALA A 573 -18.00 39.79 7.92
CA ALA A 573 -17.47 41.15 7.95
C ALA A 573 -18.19 42.11 7.00
N GLY A 574 -18.41 43.35 7.41
CA GLY A 574 -19.12 44.36 6.61
C GLY A 574 -20.63 44.09 6.48
N ASN A 575 -21.25 43.53 7.51
CA ASN A 575 -22.70 43.47 7.75
C ASN A 575 -23.08 44.49 8.83
N LYS A 576 -24.36 44.64 9.22
CA LYS A 576 -24.69 45.40 10.44
C LYS A 576 -24.40 44.59 11.70
N THR A 577 -24.99 43.40 11.79
CA THR A 577 -24.64 42.37 12.78
C THR A 577 -23.95 41.20 12.09
N GLY A 578 -22.82 40.72 12.60
CA GLY A 578 -22.11 39.55 12.06
C GLY A 578 -22.89 38.24 12.28
N LEU A 579 -23.09 37.87 13.54
CA LEU A 579 -23.88 36.69 13.96
C LEU A 579 -25.00 37.08 14.95
N SER A 580 -26.20 36.56 14.72
CA SER A 580 -27.31 36.57 15.68
C SER A 580 -27.64 35.14 16.09
N PHE A 581 -27.43 34.75 17.36
CA PHE A 581 -27.73 33.41 17.87
C PHE A 581 -28.89 33.45 18.88
N LYS A 582 -30.07 33.03 18.42
CA LYS A 582 -31.35 33.16 19.14
C LYS A 582 -31.74 31.88 19.87
N ASP A 583 -31.68 30.73 19.19
CA ASP A 583 -31.81 29.39 19.76
C ASP A 583 -31.12 28.32 18.88
N GLY A 584 -31.04 27.09 19.36
CA GLY A 584 -30.34 25.94 18.76
C GLY A 584 -29.11 25.49 19.55
N ALA A 585 -28.31 24.62 18.94
CA ALA A 585 -27.02 24.17 19.43
C ALA A 585 -25.92 24.46 18.39
N LEU A 586 -25.12 25.50 18.66
CA LEU A 586 -24.13 26.03 17.73
C LEU A 586 -22.70 25.88 18.28
N GLU A 587 -21.85 25.16 17.55
CA GLU A 587 -20.40 25.27 17.68
C GLU A 587 -19.89 26.42 16.81
N PHE A 588 -19.12 27.35 17.39
CA PHE A 588 -18.62 28.54 16.70
C PHE A 588 -17.15 28.78 17.07
N THR A 589 -16.24 28.28 16.24
CA THR A 589 -14.80 28.16 16.53
C THR A 589 -13.95 28.56 15.31
N ASP A 590 -12.77 29.13 15.55
CA ASP A 590 -11.81 29.56 14.51
C ASP A 590 -12.36 30.57 13.48
N ASN A 591 -13.44 31.31 13.77
CA ASN A 591 -14.05 32.28 12.86
C ASN A 591 -13.49 33.70 13.00
N ASN A 592 -13.71 34.51 11.96
CA ASN A 592 -13.35 35.92 11.85
C ASN A 592 -14.61 36.79 11.81
N VAL A 593 -15.01 37.41 12.92
CA VAL A 593 -16.19 38.29 12.99
C VAL A 593 -15.74 39.69 13.36
N TYR A 594 -15.61 40.58 12.37
CA TYR A 594 -15.04 41.91 12.58
C TYR A 594 -15.58 42.94 11.59
N GLY A 595 -15.61 44.20 12.01
CA GLY A 595 -15.93 45.32 11.12
C GLY A 595 -17.38 45.34 10.67
N ASN A 596 -18.28 44.76 11.46
CA ASN A 596 -19.72 44.89 11.26
C ASN A 596 -20.22 46.21 11.89
N SER A 597 -21.18 46.91 11.28
CA SER A 597 -21.44 48.32 11.60
C SER A 597 -22.12 48.56 12.95
N GLU A 598 -22.83 47.58 13.50
CA GLU A 598 -23.56 47.69 14.78
C GLU A 598 -22.95 46.76 15.86
N LYS A 599 -22.86 45.46 15.58
CA LYS A 599 -22.38 44.43 16.51
C LYS A 599 -21.62 43.33 15.76
N GLU A 600 -20.64 42.72 16.42
CA GLU A 600 -20.01 41.51 15.89
C GLU A 600 -20.91 40.29 16.13
N ILE A 601 -21.33 40.05 17.39
CA ILE A 601 -22.20 38.92 17.76
C ILE A 601 -23.26 39.35 18.78
N VAL A 602 -24.52 38.95 18.56
CA VAL A 602 -25.66 39.14 19.45
C VAL A 602 -26.23 37.76 19.84
N SER A 603 -26.47 37.47 21.13
CA SER A 603 -27.09 36.21 21.53
C SER A 603 -28.05 36.27 22.73
N SER A 604 -29.29 35.77 22.54
CA SER A 604 -30.28 35.62 23.61
C SER A 604 -30.10 34.33 24.44
N ARG A 605 -29.30 33.38 23.96
CA ARG A 605 -28.94 32.12 24.63
C ARG A 605 -27.51 32.17 25.17
N ARG A 606 -27.17 31.26 26.07
CA ARG A 606 -25.80 31.18 26.60
C ARG A 606 -24.90 30.66 25.48
N MET A 607 -23.94 31.48 25.06
CA MET A 607 -22.94 31.16 24.05
C MET A 607 -21.55 31.23 24.69
N VAL A 608 -20.69 30.26 24.39
CA VAL A 608 -19.27 30.32 24.76
C VAL A 608 -18.46 30.53 23.49
N LEU A 609 -17.71 31.62 23.43
CA LEU A 609 -16.80 31.91 22.32
C LEU A 609 -15.39 31.44 22.69
N ASP A 610 -14.82 30.60 21.84
CA ASP A 610 -13.49 30.01 22.05
C ASP A 610 -12.75 30.00 20.71
N GLY A 611 -11.55 30.61 20.65
CA GLY A 611 -10.73 30.64 19.44
C GLY A 611 -11.26 31.48 18.27
N ASN A 612 -12.07 32.52 18.50
CA ASN A 612 -12.57 33.39 17.42
C ASN A 612 -11.84 34.76 17.40
N TYR A 613 -11.57 35.29 16.22
CA TYR A 613 -11.12 36.68 16.04
C TYR A 613 -12.33 37.61 16.00
N LEU A 614 -12.42 38.55 16.96
CA LEU A 614 -13.56 39.46 17.13
C LEU A 614 -13.21 40.93 16.85
N GLY A 615 -12.28 41.16 15.92
CA GLY A 615 -11.80 42.49 15.53
C GLY A 615 -10.80 43.15 16.50
N THR A 616 -10.69 42.66 17.74
CA THR A 616 -9.78 43.18 18.77
C THR A 616 -9.44 42.10 19.80
N ALA A 617 -8.25 42.20 20.39
CA ALA A 617 -7.80 41.40 21.53
C ALA A 617 -8.29 41.96 22.88
N THR A 618 -8.75 43.21 22.93
CA THR A 618 -9.14 43.90 24.16
C THR A 618 -10.59 43.59 24.52
N VAL A 619 -10.80 42.91 25.66
CA VAL A 619 -12.14 42.47 26.12
C VAL A 619 -13.16 43.61 26.23
N LYS A 620 -12.71 44.83 26.58
CA LYS A 620 -13.57 46.01 26.73
C LYS A 620 -14.07 46.58 25.39
N ASP A 621 -13.36 46.30 24.30
CA ASP A 621 -13.62 46.86 22.98
C ASP A 621 -14.47 45.90 22.11
N LEU A 622 -14.80 44.72 22.64
CA LEU A 622 -15.61 43.69 22.00
C LEU A 622 -17.07 44.15 21.84
N ARG A 623 -17.53 44.29 20.59
CA ARG A 623 -18.87 44.78 20.25
C ARG A 623 -19.92 43.66 20.27
N LEU A 624 -20.04 43.03 21.42
CA LEU A 624 -20.92 41.89 21.69
C LEU A 624 -22.25 42.34 22.32
N GLU A 625 -23.24 41.44 22.36
CA GLU A 625 -24.49 41.65 23.09
C GLU A 625 -25.15 40.37 23.59
N GLY A 626 -25.75 40.42 24.78
CA GLY A 626 -26.52 39.33 25.37
C GLY A 626 -25.69 38.36 26.20
N LYS A 627 -26.06 37.08 26.21
CA LYS A 627 -25.55 36.06 27.16
C LYS A 627 -24.28 35.37 26.64
N ILE A 628 -23.30 36.16 26.23
CA ILE A 628 -22.05 35.68 25.62
C ILE A 628 -20.93 35.62 26.67
N THR A 629 -20.31 34.45 26.81
CA THR A 629 -19.11 34.23 27.62
C THR A 629 -17.91 34.05 26.69
N VAL A 630 -16.90 34.91 26.78
CA VAL A 630 -15.69 34.80 25.96
C VAL A 630 -14.63 34.03 26.73
N LYS A 631 -14.39 32.77 26.35
CA LYS A 631 -13.36 31.91 26.95
C LYS A 631 -11.97 32.24 26.38
N SER A 632 -11.87 32.36 25.06
CA SER A 632 -10.65 32.83 24.40
C SER A 632 -10.93 33.54 23.08
N LEU A 633 -10.01 34.44 22.72
CA LEU A 633 -9.98 35.19 21.47
C LEU A 633 -8.78 34.76 20.61
N LEU A 634 -8.75 35.19 19.36
CA LEU A 634 -7.53 35.29 18.57
C LEU A 634 -7.01 36.74 18.55
N ASP A 635 -5.69 36.94 18.54
CA ASP A 635 -5.06 38.27 18.47
C ASP A 635 -5.06 38.89 17.06
N ALA A 636 -5.22 38.06 16.03
CA ALA A 636 -5.34 38.40 14.62
C ALA A 636 -6.31 37.42 13.92
N PRO A 637 -6.70 37.63 12.65
CA PRO A 637 -7.58 36.71 11.94
C PRO A 637 -7.07 35.26 11.90
N SER A 638 -8.00 34.32 12.06
CA SER A 638 -7.83 32.91 11.76
C SER A 638 -7.50 32.71 10.27
N PRO A 639 -6.57 31.79 9.91
CA PRO A 639 -5.85 30.85 10.79
C PRO A 639 -4.52 31.37 11.36
N GLN A 640 -4.13 32.63 11.14
CA GLN A 640 -2.83 33.16 11.57
C GLN A 640 -2.80 33.66 13.04
N GLY A 641 -3.97 33.95 13.61
CA GLY A 641 -4.13 34.45 14.97
C GLY A 641 -3.67 33.49 16.07
N ARG A 642 -3.10 34.06 17.13
CA ARG A 642 -2.71 33.36 18.36
C ARG A 642 -3.84 33.44 19.37
N ARG A 643 -4.08 32.34 20.08
CA ARG A 643 -5.16 32.23 21.07
C ARG A 643 -4.80 32.92 22.38
N ILE A 644 -5.61 33.90 22.79
CA ILE A 644 -5.56 34.58 24.09
C ILE A 644 -6.68 34.01 24.97
N VAL A 645 -6.33 33.29 26.04
CA VAL A 645 -7.30 32.79 27.03
C VAL A 645 -7.67 33.94 27.97
N LEU A 646 -8.97 34.09 28.24
CA LEU A 646 -9.55 35.15 29.09
C LEU A 646 -10.28 34.58 30.31
N ILE A 647 -10.81 33.37 30.18
CA ILE A 647 -11.39 32.59 31.26
C ILE A 647 -10.65 31.26 31.24
N GLU A 648 -9.74 31.09 32.20
CA GLU A 648 -9.23 29.77 32.56
C GLU A 648 -10.43 28.94 33.04
N ASP A 649 -10.53 27.67 32.59
CA ASP A 649 -11.57 26.78 33.10
C ASP A 649 -11.42 26.68 34.62
N LYS A 650 -12.54 26.63 35.37
CA LYS A 650 -12.48 26.24 36.78
C LYS A 650 -11.69 24.94 36.86
N ASP A 651 -10.61 24.92 37.64
CA ASP A 651 -9.65 23.81 37.70
C ASP A 651 -10.35 22.46 37.95
N VAL A 652 -10.61 21.76 36.85
CA VAL A 652 -10.48 20.30 36.79
C VAL A 652 -9.03 20.08 37.16
N SER A 653 -8.77 19.59 38.38
CA SER A 653 -7.44 19.73 38.98
C SER A 653 -6.36 19.02 38.14
N PRO A 654 -5.06 19.32 38.33
CA PRO A 654 -3.98 18.63 37.61
C PRO A 654 -4.07 17.10 37.72
N GLU A 655 -4.65 16.59 38.81
CA GLU A 655 -5.01 15.18 39.01
C GLU A 655 -6.21 14.76 38.14
N GLU A 656 -7.34 15.47 38.17
CA GLU A 656 -8.54 15.09 37.41
C GLU A 656 -8.35 15.25 35.89
N LEU A 657 -7.60 16.26 35.42
CA LEU A 657 -7.20 16.39 34.01
C LEU A 657 -6.32 15.21 33.60
N LYS A 658 -5.39 14.79 34.47
CA LYS A 658 -4.51 13.63 34.26
C LYS A 658 -5.30 12.31 34.28
N GLU A 659 -6.31 12.16 35.12
CA GLU A 659 -7.22 11.00 35.10
C GLU A 659 -8.03 10.94 33.81
N ARG A 660 -8.70 12.04 33.42
CA ARG A 660 -9.48 12.11 32.17
C ARG A 660 -8.60 11.86 30.93
N PHE A 661 -7.40 12.44 30.90
CA PHE A 661 -6.40 12.17 29.86
C PHE A 661 -6.01 10.69 29.83
N THR A 662 -5.67 10.09 30.97
CA THR A 662 -5.21 8.69 31.06
C THR A 662 -6.32 7.75 30.62
N LYS A 663 -7.56 7.98 31.08
CA LYS A 663 -8.75 7.25 30.66
C LYS A 663 -8.92 7.27 29.13
N TYR A 664 -8.93 8.44 28.50
CA TYR A 664 -9.13 8.54 27.05
C TYR A 664 -7.96 7.97 26.24
N LYS A 665 -6.72 8.09 26.75
CA LYS A 665 -5.54 7.42 26.16
C LYS A 665 -5.68 5.91 26.21
N ASP A 666 -6.03 5.34 27.35
CA ASP A 666 -6.18 3.90 27.53
C ASP A 666 -7.37 3.34 26.75
N GLU A 667 -8.52 4.02 26.77
CA GLU A 667 -9.69 3.68 25.95
C GLU A 667 -9.36 3.72 24.45
N GLY A 668 -8.64 4.75 24.00
CA GLY A 668 -8.24 4.93 22.61
C GLY A 668 -7.22 3.88 22.11
N ILE A 669 -6.16 3.64 22.88
CA ILE A 669 -5.15 2.62 22.55
C ILE A 669 -5.78 1.21 22.58
N LYS A 670 -6.66 0.93 23.55
CA LYS A 670 -7.39 -0.33 23.63
C LYS A 670 -8.36 -0.50 22.46
N ALA A 671 -9.07 0.55 22.04
CA ALA A 671 -9.92 0.51 20.86
C ALA A 671 -9.09 0.25 19.58
N PHE A 672 -7.93 0.89 19.43
CA PHE A 672 -7.01 0.66 18.30
C PHE A 672 -6.50 -0.78 18.26
N GLN A 673 -6.07 -1.34 19.39
CA GLN A 673 -5.66 -2.75 19.51
C GLN A 673 -6.79 -3.72 19.15
N ASN A 674 -8.03 -3.37 19.50
CA ASN A 674 -9.24 -4.13 19.11
C ASN A 674 -9.72 -3.85 17.67
N ARG A 675 -8.99 -3.03 16.89
CA ARG A 675 -9.34 -2.56 15.52
C ARG A 675 -10.67 -1.80 15.42
N LYS A 676 -11.14 -1.22 16.53
CA LYS A 676 -12.30 -0.32 16.59
C LYS A 676 -11.86 1.10 16.23
N TYR A 677 -11.46 1.32 14.97
CA TYR A 677 -10.75 2.55 14.59
C TYR A 677 -11.57 3.83 14.80
N GLY A 678 -12.90 3.81 14.65
CA GLY A 678 -13.75 4.97 15.00
C GLY A 678 -13.73 5.33 16.49
N GLU A 679 -13.91 4.34 17.37
CA GLU A 679 -13.81 4.53 18.84
C GLU A 679 -12.40 4.95 19.26
N ALA A 680 -11.37 4.42 18.57
CA ALA A 680 -9.99 4.82 18.79
C ALA A 680 -9.76 6.29 18.40
N HIS A 681 -10.28 6.71 17.24
CA HIS A 681 -10.16 8.08 16.77
C HIS A 681 -10.86 9.05 17.73
N GLU A 682 -12.07 8.74 18.17
CA GLU A 682 -12.84 9.55 19.12
C GLU A 682 -12.11 9.71 20.46
N SER A 683 -11.67 8.62 21.08
CA SER A 683 -11.01 8.67 22.40
C SER A 683 -9.58 9.22 22.32
N LEU A 684 -8.80 8.92 21.29
CA LEU A 684 -7.46 9.52 21.13
C LEU A 684 -7.56 11.02 20.82
N SER A 685 -8.56 11.47 20.05
CA SER A 685 -8.82 12.91 19.85
C SER A 685 -9.23 13.62 21.14
N LYS A 686 -10.00 12.95 22.02
CA LYS A 686 -10.31 13.47 23.37
C LYS A 686 -9.11 13.49 24.31
N ALA A 687 -8.18 12.54 24.19
CA ALA A 687 -6.92 12.60 24.93
C ALA A 687 -6.05 13.80 24.47
N ILE A 688 -5.95 13.99 23.15
CA ILE A 688 -5.08 15.02 22.54
C ILE A 688 -5.61 16.47 22.67
N SER A 689 -6.89 16.64 23.04
CA SER A 689 -7.46 17.94 23.41
C SER A 689 -7.22 18.31 24.88
N LEU A 690 -6.95 17.32 25.75
CA LEU A 690 -6.62 17.54 27.17
C LEU A 690 -5.12 17.71 27.41
N ARG A 691 -4.28 16.92 26.73
CA ARG A 691 -2.81 17.02 26.85
C ARG A 691 -2.14 16.48 25.59
N ASP A 692 -1.08 17.16 25.15
CA ASP A 692 -0.14 16.56 24.21
C ASP A 692 0.50 15.30 24.84
N ASP A 693 0.62 14.24 24.04
CA ASP A 693 1.29 13.00 24.44
C ASP A 693 1.76 12.24 23.19
N LYS A 694 3.05 11.93 23.15
CA LYS A 694 3.71 11.36 21.96
C LYS A 694 3.16 9.99 21.53
N GLU A 695 2.60 9.21 22.45
CA GLU A 695 1.97 7.93 22.12
C GLU A 695 0.55 8.15 21.59
N VAL A 696 -0.19 9.12 22.13
CA VAL A 696 -1.50 9.52 21.60
C VAL A 696 -1.37 10.01 20.16
N TYR A 697 -0.38 10.87 19.86
CA TYR A 697 -0.07 11.27 18.47
C TYR A 697 0.23 10.08 17.56
N LEU A 698 1.04 9.13 18.02
CA LEU A 698 1.45 7.98 17.23
C LEU A 698 0.28 7.01 16.95
N TYR A 699 -0.53 6.69 17.97
CA TYR A 699 -1.70 5.82 17.82
C TYR A 699 -2.84 6.50 17.05
N LEU A 700 -3.03 7.83 17.20
CA LEU A 700 -4.02 8.57 16.40
C LEU A 700 -3.61 8.59 14.93
N SER A 701 -2.33 8.80 14.64
CA SER A 701 -1.78 8.71 13.28
C SER A 701 -2.03 7.33 12.66
N TYR A 702 -1.70 6.24 13.36
CA TYR A 702 -2.01 4.89 12.87
C TYR A 702 -3.51 4.60 12.73
N THR A 703 -4.35 5.24 13.56
CA THR A 703 -5.82 5.15 13.45
C THR A 703 -6.32 5.85 12.18
N GLN A 704 -5.85 7.07 11.92
CA GLN A 704 -6.20 7.86 10.73
C GLN A 704 -5.69 7.20 9.43
N MET A 705 -4.47 6.62 9.45
CA MET A 705 -3.99 5.74 8.37
C MET A 705 -4.91 4.52 8.13
N SER A 706 -5.50 3.97 9.19
CA SER A 706 -6.43 2.82 9.09
C SER A 706 -7.85 3.21 8.66
N LEU A 707 -8.18 4.51 8.68
CA LEU A 707 -9.45 5.08 8.24
C LEU A 707 -9.37 5.76 6.86
N GLY A 708 -8.17 6.02 6.34
CA GLY A 708 -7.95 6.76 5.09
C GLY A 708 -8.02 8.29 5.25
N GLU A 709 -7.85 8.82 6.45
CA GLU A 709 -8.02 10.25 6.76
C GLU A 709 -6.73 11.07 6.52
N ASP A 710 -6.19 11.04 5.30
CA ASP A 710 -4.86 11.58 4.96
C ASP A 710 -4.63 13.05 5.36
N ALA A 711 -5.67 13.88 5.31
CA ALA A 711 -5.61 15.28 5.73
C ALA A 711 -5.51 15.44 7.27
N ALA A 712 -6.29 14.66 8.02
CA ALA A 712 -6.26 14.66 9.48
C ALA A 712 -4.96 14.02 10.01
N LEU A 713 -4.48 12.97 9.34
CA LEU A 713 -3.19 12.34 9.56
C LEU A 713 -2.04 13.33 9.42
N THR A 714 -2.02 14.11 8.33
CA THR A 714 -1.01 15.13 8.07
C THR A 714 -0.98 16.18 9.19
N ALA A 715 -2.14 16.75 9.55
CA ALA A 715 -2.24 17.74 10.62
C ALA A 715 -1.85 17.17 12.01
N THR A 716 -2.22 15.92 12.29
CA THR A 716 -1.87 15.22 13.54
C THR A 716 -0.36 15.01 13.65
N LEU A 717 0.29 14.57 12.57
CA LEU A 717 1.73 14.36 12.51
C LEU A 717 2.50 15.67 12.64
N GLU A 718 2.09 16.74 11.96
CA GLU A 718 2.72 18.06 12.07
C GLU A 718 2.60 18.64 13.48
N ARG A 719 1.41 18.58 14.10
CA ARG A 719 1.21 19.02 15.49
C ARG A 719 2.03 18.16 16.45
N GLY A 720 2.07 16.85 16.26
CA GLY A 720 2.85 15.91 17.09
C GLY A 720 4.36 16.14 16.99
N ILE A 721 4.87 16.40 15.79
CA ILE A 721 6.28 16.76 15.54
C ILE A 721 6.62 18.14 16.12
N LYS A 722 5.69 19.10 16.08
CA LYS A 722 5.86 20.41 16.72
C LYS A 722 5.90 20.30 18.26
N ALA A 723 5.12 19.41 18.85
CA ALA A 723 5.11 19.14 20.30
C ALA A 723 6.30 18.26 20.75
N TYR A 724 6.74 17.30 19.92
CA TYR A 724 7.81 16.36 20.22
C TYR A 724 8.88 16.28 19.10
N PRO A 725 9.72 17.32 18.92
CA PRO A 725 10.71 17.35 17.85
C PRO A 725 11.77 16.23 17.87
N TYR A 726 11.90 15.51 18.99
CA TYR A 726 12.85 14.39 19.13
C TYR A 726 12.19 13.01 19.02
N GLU A 727 10.86 12.89 18.93
CA GLU A 727 10.20 11.58 18.80
C GLU A 727 10.29 11.06 17.36
N VAL A 728 11.39 10.34 17.11
CA VAL A 728 11.74 9.70 15.83
C VAL A 728 10.54 9.01 15.17
N LYS A 729 9.69 8.31 15.92
CA LYS A 729 8.58 7.53 15.33
C LYS A 729 7.59 8.39 14.57
N LEU A 730 7.33 9.63 15.00
CA LEU A 730 6.41 10.54 14.29
C LEU A 730 6.99 10.95 12.93
N TYR A 731 8.29 11.26 12.88
CA TYR A 731 9.01 11.49 11.61
C TYR A 731 8.98 10.23 10.72
N GLN A 732 9.23 9.05 11.27
CA GLN A 732 9.21 7.81 10.48
C GLN A 732 7.82 7.48 9.92
N VAL A 733 6.73 7.87 10.59
CA VAL A 733 5.37 7.72 10.05
C VAL A 733 5.09 8.80 8.99
N TYR A 734 5.40 10.06 9.26
CA TYR A 734 5.12 11.16 8.33
C TYR A 734 5.97 11.08 7.04
N VAL A 735 7.23 10.69 7.13
CA VAL A 735 8.09 10.45 5.95
C VAL A 735 7.53 9.31 5.08
N ARG A 736 7.01 8.23 5.67
CA ARG A 736 6.36 7.14 4.93
C ARG A 736 5.05 7.59 4.29
N HIS A 737 4.25 8.40 4.98
CA HIS A 737 3.03 9.02 4.44
C HIS A 737 3.34 9.93 3.23
N LEU A 738 4.29 10.85 3.37
CA LEU A 738 4.73 11.73 2.28
C LEU A 738 5.32 10.94 1.10
N ALA A 739 6.08 9.88 1.36
CA ALA A 739 6.62 9.01 0.30
C ALA A 739 5.50 8.24 -0.42
N ALA A 740 4.51 7.69 0.30
CA ALA A 740 3.34 7.04 -0.29
C ALA A 740 2.46 8.02 -1.11
N ALA A 741 2.39 9.28 -0.69
CA ALA A 741 1.77 10.38 -1.42
C ALA A 741 2.64 10.96 -2.56
N GLY A 742 3.77 10.33 -2.91
CA GLY A 742 4.67 10.75 -3.99
C GLY A 742 5.50 12.02 -3.70
N LYS A 743 5.36 12.62 -2.51
CA LYS A 743 5.99 13.89 -2.10
C LYS A 743 7.46 13.71 -1.69
N LYS A 744 8.27 13.05 -2.53
CA LYS A 744 9.68 12.67 -2.27
C LYS A 744 10.55 13.82 -1.75
N LYS A 745 10.39 15.05 -2.27
CA LYS A 745 11.13 16.24 -1.82
C LYS A 745 10.77 16.68 -0.40
N GLU A 746 9.49 16.62 -0.04
CA GLU A 746 9.01 16.95 1.31
C GLU A 746 9.45 15.86 2.30
N ALA A 747 9.37 14.59 1.90
CA ALA A 747 9.83 13.45 2.70
C ALA A 747 11.32 13.53 3.02
N LEU A 748 12.18 13.85 2.04
CA LEU A 748 13.62 14.06 2.25
C LEU A 748 13.89 15.27 3.16
N ALA A 749 13.29 16.43 2.91
CA ALA A 749 13.50 17.63 3.72
C ALA A 749 13.05 17.46 5.19
N LEU A 750 11.97 16.70 5.42
CA LEU A 750 11.51 16.32 6.75
C LEU A 750 12.50 15.37 7.44
N LEU A 751 13.10 14.46 6.69
CA LEU A 751 14.04 13.48 7.20
C LEU A 751 15.46 14.05 7.43
N ASP A 752 15.91 15.00 6.60
CA ASP A 752 17.09 15.85 6.86
C ASP A 752 16.97 16.57 8.20
N ARG A 753 15.79 17.15 8.46
CA ARG A 753 15.47 17.78 9.75
C ARG A 753 15.54 16.76 10.89
N ALA A 754 14.94 15.58 10.73
CA ALA A 754 14.92 14.52 11.74
C ALA A 754 16.35 14.01 12.08
N LEU A 755 17.16 13.72 11.06
CA LEU A 755 18.56 13.31 11.21
C LEU A 755 19.44 14.40 11.83
N LYS A 756 19.17 15.68 11.57
CA LYS A 756 19.88 16.79 12.24
C LYS A 756 19.66 16.82 13.76
N MET A 757 18.56 16.25 14.26
CA MET A 757 18.26 16.15 15.70
C MET A 757 18.60 14.78 16.30
N ASN A 758 18.58 13.72 15.48
CA ASN A 758 18.99 12.37 15.87
C ASN A 758 20.01 11.81 14.85
N PRO A 759 21.28 12.25 14.87
CA PRO A 759 22.27 11.91 13.83
C PRO A 759 22.63 10.44 13.74
N ASP A 760 22.26 9.63 14.73
CA ASP A 760 22.61 8.22 14.84
C ASP A 760 21.41 7.25 14.81
N ASP A 761 20.18 7.76 14.58
CA ASP A 761 19.03 6.87 14.44
C ASP A 761 19.11 6.05 13.13
N TYR A 762 19.39 4.75 13.29
CA TYR A 762 19.47 3.80 12.19
C TYR A 762 18.18 3.70 11.37
N GLY A 763 17.01 3.90 12.00
CA GLY A 763 15.72 3.86 11.31
C GLY A 763 15.49 5.05 10.38
N LEU A 764 15.92 6.24 10.78
CA LEU A 764 15.95 7.43 9.93
C LEU A 764 17.03 7.35 8.85
N LYS A 765 18.21 6.78 9.14
CA LYS A 765 19.24 6.52 8.12
C LYS A 765 18.70 5.55 7.06
N SER A 766 18.20 4.39 7.47
CA SER A 766 17.59 3.41 6.55
C SER A 766 16.39 3.97 5.78
N LEU A 767 15.58 4.86 6.38
CA LEU A 767 14.54 5.58 5.65
C LEU A 767 15.11 6.58 4.63
N ARG A 768 16.22 7.28 4.94
CA ARG A 768 16.96 8.07 3.95
C ARG A 768 17.36 7.20 2.78
N ASP A 769 18.08 6.12 3.06
CA ASP A 769 18.69 5.27 2.04
C ASP A 769 17.63 4.69 1.10
N SER A 770 16.47 4.28 1.65
CA SER A 770 15.30 3.82 0.89
C SER A 770 14.60 4.88 0.02
N ILE A 771 15.00 6.15 0.14
CA ILE A 771 14.46 7.28 -0.64
C ILE A 771 15.58 7.90 -1.52
N ASP A 772 16.84 7.90 -1.09
CA ASP A 772 17.99 8.55 -1.77
C ASP A 772 18.76 7.61 -2.74
N GLU A 773 18.74 6.29 -2.51
CA GLU A 773 19.48 5.22 -3.23
C GLU A 773 20.77 5.63 -3.98
N ARG A 774 21.84 5.87 -3.20
CA ARG A 774 23.23 5.54 -3.60
C ARG A 774 23.93 4.74 -2.49
N PRO A 775 24.94 3.90 -2.81
CA PRO A 775 25.37 2.79 -1.96
C PRO A 775 26.24 3.18 -0.74
N VAL A 776 26.30 2.28 0.25
CA VAL A 776 26.84 2.49 1.61
C VAL A 776 27.98 1.51 1.95
N PRO A 777 29.11 1.96 2.54
CA PRO A 777 30.09 1.12 3.25
C PRO A 777 29.94 1.20 4.80
N PRO A 778 30.53 0.27 5.60
CA PRO A 778 30.01 -0.08 6.92
C PRO A 778 30.99 0.27 8.12
N PRO A 779 30.96 -0.36 9.34
CA PRO A 779 30.42 0.35 10.51
C PRO A 779 31.27 0.31 11.82
N ALA A 780 30.88 1.11 12.83
CA ALA A 780 31.33 1.06 14.24
C ALA A 780 30.34 1.83 15.15
N LYS A 781 30.20 1.62 16.46
CA LYS A 781 30.53 0.50 17.37
C LYS A 781 29.66 0.62 18.65
N ASP A 782 29.36 -0.52 19.27
CA ASP A 782 28.74 -0.79 20.58
C ASP A 782 28.91 0.26 21.73
N ILE A 783 27.84 0.45 22.53
CA ILE A 783 27.86 0.64 23.99
C ILE A 783 26.53 0.15 24.61
N SER A 784 26.59 -0.42 25.81
CA SER A 784 25.52 -1.17 26.49
C SER A 784 24.81 -0.45 27.65
N ARG A 785 23.54 -0.81 27.96
CA ARG A 785 23.10 -1.39 29.27
C ARG A 785 21.58 -1.62 29.45
N LYS A 786 21.25 -2.37 30.51
CA LYS A 786 19.97 -2.89 31.07
C LYS A 786 20.11 -2.88 32.63
N PRO A 787 19.17 -3.35 33.48
CA PRO A 787 17.70 -3.17 33.58
C PRO A 787 17.20 -2.93 35.05
N ALA A 788 15.88 -2.81 35.29
CA ALA A 788 15.09 -3.16 36.51
C ALA A 788 13.57 -2.89 36.21
N GLU A 789 12.49 -3.56 36.67
CA GLU A 789 12.10 -4.22 37.95
C GLU A 789 11.87 -3.24 39.12
N SER A 790 10.84 -3.30 39.99
CA SER A 790 9.54 -4.04 40.10
C SER A 790 8.65 -3.30 41.19
N ASP A 791 7.47 -3.67 41.73
CA ASP A 791 6.52 -4.82 41.69
C ASP A 791 5.14 -4.42 42.33
N LYS A 792 4.08 -5.27 42.22
CA LYS A 792 2.90 -5.44 43.15
C LYS A 792 1.95 -4.26 43.54
N GLU A 793 0.70 -4.46 44.03
CA GLU A 793 -0.37 -5.46 43.76
C GLU A 793 -1.79 -4.98 44.21
N ILE A 794 -2.76 -4.96 43.28
CA ILE A 794 -4.20 -5.38 43.34
C ILE A 794 -5.01 -5.31 44.66
N PRO A 795 -6.26 -4.78 44.60
CA PRO A 795 -7.42 -5.33 45.34
C PRO A 795 -8.45 -6.07 44.44
N LYS A 796 -8.53 -7.39 44.64
CA LYS A 796 -9.49 -8.43 44.21
C LYS A 796 -10.52 -8.14 43.09
N LYS A 797 -10.09 -8.54 41.89
CA LYS A 797 -10.87 -9.10 40.77
C LYS A 797 -11.50 -10.49 41.10
N PRO A 798 -12.22 -11.15 40.17
CA PRO A 798 -12.63 -12.55 40.32
C PRO A 798 -11.48 -13.50 40.65
N ASP A 799 -11.83 -14.65 41.27
CA ASP A 799 -10.95 -15.76 41.70
C ASP A 799 -9.52 -15.69 41.11
N PRO A 800 -8.58 -15.04 41.83
CA PRO A 800 -7.37 -14.50 41.21
C PRO A 800 -6.43 -15.61 40.74
N ASP A 801 -6.42 -16.77 41.39
CA ASP A 801 -5.63 -17.92 40.95
C ASP A 801 -6.16 -18.49 39.63
N LYS A 802 -7.49 -18.51 39.41
CA LYS A 802 -8.08 -18.93 38.14
C LYS A 802 -7.89 -17.91 37.02
N GLU A 803 -8.09 -16.60 37.26
CA GLU A 803 -7.82 -15.61 36.20
C GLU A 803 -6.31 -15.50 35.89
N LYS A 804 -5.42 -15.70 36.87
CA LYS A 804 -3.97 -15.79 36.64
C LYS A 804 -3.60 -17.05 35.85
N LEU A 805 -4.15 -18.22 36.21
CA LEU A 805 -3.93 -19.48 35.51
C LEU A 805 -4.45 -19.42 34.06
N PHE A 806 -5.63 -18.84 33.84
CA PHE A 806 -6.18 -18.61 32.49
C PHE A 806 -5.25 -17.74 31.64
N ASN A 807 -4.82 -16.58 32.15
CA ASN A 807 -3.99 -15.66 31.37
C ASN A 807 -2.61 -16.26 31.07
N GLU A 808 -2.01 -16.97 32.02
CA GLU A 808 -0.73 -17.64 31.81
C GLU A 808 -0.86 -18.86 30.87
N ALA A 809 -1.96 -19.63 30.94
CA ALA A 809 -2.23 -20.72 29.99
C ALA A 809 -2.48 -20.19 28.56
N LYS A 810 -3.30 -19.14 28.40
CA LYS A 810 -3.53 -18.45 27.11
C LYS A 810 -2.21 -17.92 26.55
N LYS A 811 -1.39 -17.26 27.37
CA LYS A 811 -0.07 -16.73 26.98
C LYS A 811 0.90 -17.86 26.59
N GLN A 812 1.06 -18.89 27.41
CA GLN A 812 1.93 -20.03 27.10
C GLN A 812 1.48 -20.74 25.82
N GLY A 813 0.17 -20.88 25.60
CA GLY A 813 -0.38 -21.44 24.37
C GLY A 813 -0.09 -20.62 23.12
N ILE A 814 -0.27 -19.30 23.17
CA ILE A 814 0.04 -18.38 22.05
C ILE A 814 1.56 -18.32 21.81
N GLU A 815 2.38 -18.35 22.86
CA GLU A 815 3.85 -18.43 22.74
C GLU A 815 4.29 -19.77 22.12
N ALA A 816 3.74 -20.90 22.56
CA ALA A 816 4.03 -22.21 22.00
C ALA A 816 3.61 -22.29 20.53
N PHE A 817 2.42 -21.78 20.17
CA PHE A 817 1.97 -21.65 18.79
C PHE A 817 2.94 -20.82 17.94
N THR A 818 3.37 -19.67 18.46
CA THR A 818 4.35 -18.78 17.81
C THR A 818 5.71 -19.48 17.60
N LYS A 819 6.11 -20.35 18.54
CA LYS A 819 7.32 -21.18 18.48
C LYS A 819 7.13 -22.48 17.65
N ARG A 820 5.96 -22.68 17.02
CA ARG A 820 5.55 -23.91 16.30
C ARG A 820 5.50 -25.19 17.17
N GLN A 821 5.44 -25.03 18.49
CA GLN A 821 5.27 -26.13 19.47
C GLN A 821 3.79 -26.54 19.56
N PHE A 822 3.20 -26.97 18.43
CA PHE A 822 1.75 -27.05 18.29
C PHE A 822 1.05 -27.97 19.31
N LYS A 823 1.66 -29.08 19.76
CA LYS A 823 1.01 -29.93 20.75
C LYS A 823 0.93 -29.28 22.14
N GLU A 824 2.01 -28.62 22.56
CA GLU A 824 2.03 -27.81 23.78
C GLU A 824 1.06 -26.62 23.67
N ALA A 825 0.94 -26.01 22.48
CA ALA A 825 -0.06 -24.98 22.24
C ALA A 825 -1.50 -25.52 22.40
N GLU A 826 -1.79 -26.72 21.90
CA GLU A 826 -3.12 -27.34 22.03
C GLU A 826 -3.47 -27.59 23.50
N ASP A 827 -2.56 -28.20 24.26
CA ASP A 827 -2.74 -28.51 25.68
C ASP A 827 -2.98 -27.23 26.50
N LYS A 828 -2.18 -26.18 26.25
CA LYS A 828 -2.24 -24.90 26.99
C LYS A 828 -3.47 -24.07 26.63
N LEU A 829 -3.87 -24.03 25.36
CA LEU A 829 -5.08 -23.31 24.93
C LEU A 829 -6.36 -24.04 25.35
N SER A 830 -6.35 -25.38 25.33
CA SER A 830 -7.45 -26.19 25.88
C SER A 830 -7.59 -26.01 27.40
N LEU A 831 -6.47 -25.93 28.13
CA LEU A 831 -6.45 -25.58 29.55
C LEU A 831 -6.97 -24.16 29.80
N ALA A 832 -6.66 -23.19 28.96
CA ALA A 832 -7.22 -21.84 29.10
C ALA A 832 -8.75 -21.85 28.91
N LEU A 833 -9.25 -22.50 27.85
CA LEU A 833 -10.69 -22.58 27.55
C LEU A 833 -11.48 -23.39 28.59
N SER A 834 -10.86 -24.37 29.27
CA SER A 834 -11.51 -25.07 30.39
C SER A 834 -11.73 -24.19 31.63
N ILE A 835 -11.05 -23.05 31.72
CA ILE A 835 -11.19 -22.07 32.81
C ILE A 835 -12.12 -20.92 32.41
N LYS A 836 -12.02 -20.42 31.16
CA LYS A 836 -12.75 -19.25 30.68
C LYS A 836 -12.86 -19.23 29.16
N GLU A 837 -14.09 -19.12 28.66
CA GLU A 837 -14.37 -18.99 27.23
C GLU A 837 -13.78 -17.68 26.68
N ASP A 838 -12.92 -17.77 25.66
CA ASP A 838 -12.19 -16.62 25.11
C ASP A 838 -11.97 -16.78 23.59
N LYS A 839 -12.40 -15.77 22.83
CA LYS A 839 -12.41 -15.81 21.36
C LYS A 839 -11.02 -15.92 20.73
N ASP A 840 -9.97 -15.36 21.34
CA ASP A 840 -8.62 -15.48 20.80
C ASP A 840 -8.06 -16.87 21.11
N ALA A 841 -8.32 -17.40 22.32
CA ALA A 841 -7.90 -18.75 22.67
C ALA A 841 -8.59 -19.80 21.78
N TYR A 842 -9.87 -19.62 21.43
CA TYR A 842 -10.54 -20.42 20.38
C TYR A 842 -9.88 -20.26 19.01
N LEU A 843 -9.59 -19.03 18.58
CA LEU A 843 -8.97 -18.75 17.29
C LEU A 843 -7.58 -19.41 17.17
N TYR A 844 -6.73 -19.25 18.19
CA TYR A 844 -5.41 -19.88 18.25
C TYR A 844 -5.49 -21.41 18.44
N LEU A 845 -6.46 -21.94 19.19
CA LEU A 845 -6.63 -23.40 19.32
C LEU A 845 -7.04 -24.02 18.00
N ALA A 846 -7.97 -23.40 17.27
CA ALA A 846 -8.37 -23.87 15.95
C ALA A 846 -7.24 -23.73 14.91
N TYR A 847 -6.45 -22.64 14.91
CA TYR A 847 -5.21 -22.60 14.11
C TYR A 847 -4.23 -23.70 14.51
N THR A 848 -4.11 -24.02 15.79
CA THR A 848 -3.24 -25.10 16.30
C THR A 848 -3.71 -26.47 15.83
N GLN A 849 -5.00 -26.78 15.98
CA GLN A 849 -5.60 -28.03 15.53
C GLN A 849 -5.54 -28.19 14.00
N MET A 850 -5.64 -27.08 13.25
CA MET A 850 -5.38 -27.07 11.79
C MET A 850 -3.91 -27.42 11.45
N ASN A 851 -2.93 -26.93 12.22
CA ASN A 851 -1.51 -27.29 12.04
C ASN A 851 -1.17 -28.70 12.55
N LEU A 852 -2.04 -29.33 13.36
CA LEU A 852 -1.92 -30.71 13.82
C LEU A 852 -2.71 -31.72 12.95
N GLY A 853 -3.51 -31.26 11.98
CA GLY A 853 -4.39 -32.12 11.17
C GLY A 853 -5.59 -32.69 11.94
N GLU A 854 -5.95 -32.13 13.10
CA GLU A 854 -6.98 -32.68 14.00
C GLU A 854 -8.39 -32.21 13.61
N ASP A 855 -8.78 -32.48 12.36
CA ASP A 855 -10.02 -32.03 11.69
C ASP A 855 -11.31 -32.14 12.53
N GLN A 856 -11.51 -33.27 13.22
CA GLN A 856 -12.70 -33.50 14.04
C GLN A 856 -12.76 -32.55 15.23
N LYS A 857 -11.61 -32.29 15.89
CA LYS A 857 -11.54 -31.30 16.96
C LYS A 857 -11.74 -29.91 16.38
N LEU A 858 -11.04 -29.58 15.30
CA LEU A 858 -11.11 -28.28 14.63
C LEU A 858 -12.56 -27.87 14.29
N SER A 859 -13.33 -28.79 13.69
CA SER A 859 -14.75 -28.58 13.38
C SER A 859 -15.61 -28.38 14.65
N GLY A 860 -15.33 -29.12 15.73
CA GLY A 860 -16.01 -28.94 17.03
C GLY A 860 -15.66 -27.59 17.70
N THR A 861 -14.37 -27.27 17.79
CA THR A 861 -13.82 -26.01 18.30
C THR A 861 -14.43 -24.81 17.59
N LEU A 862 -14.50 -24.84 16.26
CA LEU A 862 -15.05 -23.75 15.46
C LEU A 862 -16.57 -23.60 15.62
N LYS A 863 -17.34 -24.70 15.65
CA LYS A 863 -18.78 -24.65 15.91
C LYS A 863 -19.08 -24.02 17.27
N ARG A 864 -18.42 -24.50 18.34
CA ARG A 864 -18.57 -23.97 19.70
C ARG A 864 -18.12 -22.51 19.82
N ALA A 865 -17.01 -22.14 19.17
CA ALA A 865 -16.54 -20.76 19.15
C ALA A 865 -17.55 -19.81 18.48
N ILE A 866 -18.16 -20.23 17.36
CA ILE A 866 -19.19 -19.47 16.65
C ILE A 866 -20.48 -19.37 17.48
N GLU A 867 -20.90 -20.44 18.16
CA GLU A 867 -22.06 -20.46 19.04
C GLU A 867 -21.91 -19.48 20.23
N ILE A 868 -20.73 -19.41 20.84
CA ILE A 868 -20.44 -18.52 21.97
C ILE A 868 -20.15 -17.08 21.52
N PHE A 869 -19.51 -16.89 20.36
CA PHE A 869 -19.07 -15.59 19.84
C PHE A 869 -19.63 -15.28 18.42
N PRO A 870 -20.96 -15.28 18.21
CA PRO A 870 -21.58 -15.18 16.88
C PRO A 870 -21.31 -13.85 16.16
N ARG A 871 -20.77 -12.82 16.82
CA ARG A 871 -20.36 -11.56 16.18
C ARG A 871 -18.88 -11.49 15.77
N GLU A 872 -18.08 -12.52 16.05
CA GLU A 872 -16.65 -12.54 15.68
C GLU A 872 -16.46 -13.16 14.28
N VAL A 873 -16.54 -12.32 13.26
CA VAL A 873 -16.49 -12.67 11.83
C VAL A 873 -15.27 -13.55 11.48
N ARG A 874 -14.13 -13.39 12.18
CA ARG A 874 -12.92 -14.19 11.96
C ARG A 874 -13.12 -15.69 12.18
N LEU A 875 -13.99 -16.08 13.12
CA LEU A 875 -14.31 -17.49 13.38
C LEU A 875 -15.09 -18.10 12.21
N TYR A 876 -16.05 -17.35 11.66
CA TYR A 876 -16.77 -17.72 10.44
C TYR A 876 -15.81 -17.82 9.25
N GLN A 877 -15.01 -16.78 8.98
CA GLN A 877 -14.03 -16.78 7.88
C GLN A 877 -13.07 -17.98 7.96
N MET A 878 -12.60 -18.33 9.15
CA MET A 878 -11.74 -19.51 9.34
C MET A 878 -12.50 -20.84 9.15
N TYR A 879 -13.76 -20.93 9.59
CA TYR A 879 -14.56 -22.14 9.38
C TYR A 879 -14.98 -22.33 7.92
N ILE A 880 -15.35 -21.26 7.22
CA ILE A 880 -15.61 -21.24 5.77
C ILE A 880 -14.35 -21.69 5.01
N ARG A 881 -13.17 -21.18 5.39
CA ARG A 881 -11.88 -21.61 4.80
C ARG A 881 -11.60 -23.10 5.06
N TYR A 882 -11.83 -23.59 6.28
CA TYR A 882 -11.70 -25.01 6.59
C TYR A 882 -12.64 -25.88 5.74
N LEU A 883 -13.93 -25.54 5.65
CA LEU A 883 -14.93 -26.27 4.86
C LEU A 883 -14.61 -26.22 3.36
N THR A 884 -14.19 -25.07 2.84
CA THR A 884 -13.72 -24.90 1.46
C THR A 884 -12.47 -25.74 1.17
N ASN A 885 -11.56 -25.87 2.15
CA ASN A 885 -10.42 -26.75 2.03
C ASN A 885 -10.86 -28.23 2.03
N LYS A 886 -11.76 -28.64 2.93
CA LYS A 886 -12.37 -29.97 2.93
C LYS A 886 -13.15 -30.32 1.65
N GLY A 887 -13.61 -29.32 0.90
CA GLY A 887 -14.51 -29.50 -0.25
C GLY A 887 -15.99 -29.55 0.13
N GLU A 888 -16.31 -29.25 1.39
CA GLU A 888 -17.67 -29.21 1.96
C GLU A 888 -18.41 -27.93 1.51
N LYS A 889 -18.51 -27.70 0.19
CA LYS A 889 -19.05 -26.47 -0.46
C LYS A 889 -20.44 -26.08 0.06
N ALA A 890 -21.31 -27.05 0.32
CA ALA A 890 -22.66 -26.80 0.84
C ALA A 890 -22.65 -26.21 2.26
N ASP A 891 -21.84 -26.75 3.17
CA ASP A 891 -21.70 -26.22 4.53
C ASP A 891 -20.88 -24.93 4.55
N ALA A 892 -19.88 -24.78 3.67
CA ALA A 892 -19.15 -23.52 3.50
C ALA A 892 -20.10 -22.37 3.11
N LEU A 893 -20.97 -22.60 2.11
CA LEU A 893 -22.01 -21.63 1.70
C LEU A 893 -23.04 -21.36 2.80
N ARG A 894 -23.42 -22.37 3.60
CA ARG A 894 -24.34 -22.20 4.73
C ARG A 894 -23.75 -21.30 5.83
N VAL A 895 -22.53 -21.61 6.29
CA VAL A 895 -21.82 -20.81 7.31
C VAL A 895 -21.51 -19.40 6.80
N LEU A 896 -21.19 -19.25 5.52
CA LEU A 896 -20.98 -17.95 4.89
C LEU A 896 -22.28 -17.14 4.78
N GLY A 897 -23.40 -17.79 4.46
CA GLY A 897 -24.72 -17.17 4.46
C GLY A 897 -25.16 -16.68 5.84
N ASP A 898 -24.75 -17.38 6.91
CA ASP A 898 -24.93 -16.90 8.29
C ASP A 898 -23.98 -15.74 8.64
N ALA A 899 -22.72 -15.79 8.20
CA ALA A 899 -21.76 -14.71 8.40
C ALA A 899 -22.19 -13.38 7.73
N LEU A 900 -22.74 -13.44 6.51
CA LEU A 900 -23.23 -12.27 5.77
C LEU A 900 -24.48 -11.62 6.39
N LYS A 901 -25.22 -12.30 7.27
CA LYS A 901 -26.30 -11.66 8.06
C LYS A 901 -25.75 -10.72 9.15
N ILE A 902 -24.46 -10.87 9.48
CA ILE A 902 -23.81 -10.26 10.64
C ILE A 902 -22.79 -9.19 10.18
N ALA A 903 -22.12 -9.43 9.06
CA ALA A 903 -21.27 -8.48 8.37
C ALA A 903 -21.66 -8.39 6.87
N PRO A 904 -22.80 -7.77 6.52
CA PRO A 904 -23.34 -7.79 5.16
C PRO A 904 -22.42 -7.12 4.13
N ASP A 905 -21.62 -6.14 4.54
CA ASP A 905 -20.70 -5.37 3.69
C ASP A 905 -19.24 -5.87 3.72
N ASP A 906 -18.97 -7.02 4.34
CA ASP A 906 -17.64 -7.64 4.27
C ASP A 906 -17.37 -8.12 2.83
N ALA A 907 -16.53 -7.38 2.11
CA ALA A 907 -16.14 -7.67 0.74
C ALA A 907 -15.45 -9.05 0.59
N THR A 908 -14.78 -9.55 1.63
CA THR A 908 -14.17 -10.88 1.67
C THR A 908 -15.23 -11.96 1.68
N LEU A 909 -16.27 -11.80 2.50
CA LEU A 909 -17.40 -12.75 2.54
C LEU A 909 -18.23 -12.69 1.26
N ARG A 910 -18.45 -11.50 0.68
CA ARG A 910 -19.11 -11.36 -0.63
C ARG A 910 -18.33 -12.07 -1.74
N MET A 911 -17.02 -11.84 -1.83
CA MET A 911 -16.14 -12.47 -2.81
C MET A 911 -16.04 -14.00 -2.61
N GLN A 912 -15.94 -14.47 -1.37
CA GLN A 912 -15.97 -15.91 -1.06
C GLN A 912 -17.32 -16.55 -1.40
N LYS A 913 -18.45 -15.82 -1.26
CA LYS A 913 -19.76 -16.27 -1.73
C LYS A 913 -19.74 -16.49 -3.24
N GLU A 914 -19.35 -15.47 -3.98
CA GLU A 914 -19.37 -15.45 -5.43
C GLU A 914 -18.47 -16.54 -6.03
N PHE A 915 -17.28 -16.74 -5.44
CA PHE A 915 -16.36 -17.83 -5.78
C PHE A 915 -16.97 -19.21 -5.51
N LEU A 916 -17.52 -19.43 -4.30
CA LEU A 916 -18.13 -20.70 -3.94
C LEU A 916 -19.40 -21.00 -4.73
N GLU A 917 -20.20 -19.99 -5.12
CA GLU A 917 -21.40 -20.18 -5.93
C GLU A 917 -21.04 -20.52 -7.39
N LYS A 918 -20.14 -19.76 -8.03
CA LYS A 918 -19.75 -19.95 -9.45
C LYS A 918 -19.16 -21.33 -9.71
N GLY A 919 -18.21 -21.79 -8.90
CA GLY A 919 -17.86 -23.21 -8.82
C GLY A 919 -17.03 -23.82 -9.95
N ASP A 920 -16.38 -23.00 -10.77
CA ASP A 920 -15.29 -23.39 -11.69
C ASP A 920 -13.92 -23.25 -11.00
#